data_AF-A0A2D5MV56-F1
#
_entry.id   AF-A0A2D5MV56-F1
#
_cell.length_a   1.000
_cell.length_b   1.000
_cell.length_c   1.000
_cell.angle_alpha   90.00
_cell.angle_beta   90.00
_cell.angle_gamma   90.00
#
_symmetry.space_group_name_H-M   'P 1'
#
loop_
_entity.id
_entity.type
_entity.pdbx_description
1 polymer ?
#
loop_
_entity_poly.entity_id
_entity_poly.type
_entity_poly.pdbx_seq_one_letter_code
_entity_poly.pdbx_strand_id
1 'polypeptide(L)'
;MPITQFTSLDFDQIKAQIKDYLAANSNFTDFDFEGSNFAILIDTLAYNTYINAFNANLVANEAFLDSATLRENVVSLARNIGYVPRSKTAAKASITFSVEIDDAAGAVPFVSLKPGLIAVGNANDTTYRFSIPESISAIVENVINADGSVSRVATFGTQTNPISVFQGSLVESKFLAMTNQDQRFILGNSSIDSSTIVVFVGQQNTTGLGRQFKKIDNILNLNKDSEIFLVQEIQDENFEIIFGDGYFGKALENNDSITARYIVTDGADGNGARTFDFQGTIIDQNGTVKIPKKTVNVTTVQGAINGSEIENLNSIKYLAPRTYSAQYRAVTPRDYEAIISQIYPQTESVAVVGGEEMDPPQFGTVRISIKPKNGTYVSDFDKQMIKSKLKSYAIAGINSKIVDLKVLYVEIDSTVYYNTSQIDTPDALKSKITSALTTYADTVDINKFGGRFKYSKTSQLIDRVHNGITSNITKVKIRRDLKALVDQSAQYELCFGNRFHINQQGANIKSTGFMINGYDKVVYITDVPNKDENGNLDGSMKGNLGLVSRDANSVFNIVGKSVGTVDYKKGEILLNTIHITSTVSANDIVEIQAFPDSNDIIGLKDLYLSFDVSNSKINMVKDVIASGEDVSGIVFSRDYYTSSYSNGELERK
;
A
#
# COMPACT_ATOMS: atom_id res chain seq x y z
N MET A 1 12.75 -21.87 -4.17
CA MET A 1 14.05 -22.57 -3.97
C MET A 1 14.73 -22.68 -5.33
N PRO A 2 16.02 -22.35 -5.49
CA PRO A 2 16.71 -22.53 -6.77
C PRO A 2 16.71 -24.03 -7.14
N ILE A 3 16.26 -24.34 -8.36
CA ILE A 3 15.98 -25.71 -8.82
C ILE A 3 17.27 -26.50 -9.08
N THR A 4 18.40 -25.82 -9.25
CA THR A 4 19.71 -26.46 -9.41
C THR A 4 20.72 -25.79 -8.47
N GLN A 5 21.06 -26.49 -7.39
CA GLN A 5 22.21 -26.15 -6.56
C GLN A 5 23.45 -26.63 -7.33
N PHE A 6 23.94 -25.82 -8.28
CA PHE A 6 25.27 -26.06 -8.84
C PHE A 6 26.27 -25.92 -7.69
N THR A 7 26.90 -27.03 -7.33
CA THR A 7 27.75 -27.19 -6.15
C THR A 7 29.07 -26.42 -6.21
N SER A 8 29.44 -25.89 -7.37
CA SER A 8 30.70 -25.18 -7.58
C SER A 8 30.59 -24.16 -8.72
N LEU A 9 30.17 -22.93 -8.37
CA LEU A 9 30.30 -21.77 -9.26
C LEU A 9 31.63 -21.05 -9.06
N ASP A 10 32.45 -21.46 -8.09
CA ASP A 10 33.74 -20.85 -7.84
C ASP A 10 34.74 -21.22 -8.95
N PHE A 11 35.49 -20.24 -9.42
CA PHE A 11 36.45 -20.40 -10.51
C PHE A 11 37.48 -21.48 -10.18
N ASP A 12 38.01 -21.47 -8.96
CA ASP A 12 39.03 -22.42 -8.53
C ASP A 12 38.48 -23.86 -8.47
N GLN A 13 37.21 -24.01 -8.12
CA GLN A 13 36.54 -25.31 -8.10
C GLN A 13 36.25 -25.83 -9.51
N ILE A 14 35.82 -24.95 -10.43
CA ILE A 14 35.62 -25.30 -11.85
C ILE A 14 36.95 -25.72 -12.48
N LYS A 15 38.03 -24.97 -12.19
CA LYS A 15 39.39 -25.29 -12.63
C LYS A 15 39.82 -26.66 -12.11
N ALA A 16 39.60 -26.95 -10.82
CA ALA A 16 39.90 -28.26 -10.23
C ALA A 16 39.11 -29.40 -10.91
N GLN A 17 37.81 -29.20 -11.17
CA GLN A 17 36.99 -30.20 -11.86
C GLN A 17 37.43 -30.46 -13.30
N ILE A 18 37.81 -29.41 -14.05
CA ILE A 18 38.34 -29.57 -15.41
C ILE A 18 39.67 -30.33 -15.36
N LYS A 19 40.53 -30.04 -14.37
CA LYS A 19 41.79 -30.75 -14.15
C LYS A 19 41.54 -32.25 -13.85
N ASP A 20 40.61 -32.55 -12.94
CA ASP A 20 40.26 -33.93 -12.58
C ASP A 20 39.65 -34.69 -13.77
N TYR A 21 38.79 -34.04 -14.56
CA TYR A 21 38.22 -34.62 -15.77
C TYR A 21 39.29 -34.95 -16.81
N LEU A 22 40.24 -34.03 -17.05
CA LEU A 22 41.35 -34.26 -17.98
C LEU A 22 42.30 -35.36 -17.45
N ALA A 23 42.55 -35.43 -16.14
CA ALA A 23 43.35 -36.48 -15.54
C ALA A 23 42.71 -37.87 -15.68
N ALA A 24 41.38 -37.97 -15.60
CA ALA A 24 40.65 -39.24 -15.68
C ALA A 24 40.44 -39.76 -17.12
N ASN A 25 40.28 -38.87 -18.09
CA ASN A 25 39.89 -39.23 -19.47
C ASN A 25 41.03 -39.10 -20.51
N SER A 26 42.22 -38.64 -20.12
CA SER A 26 43.33 -38.52 -21.06
C SER A 26 44.30 -39.69 -21.00
N ASN A 27 44.81 -40.09 -22.17
CA ASN A 27 45.96 -40.99 -22.29
C ASN A 27 47.31 -40.28 -22.00
N PHE A 28 47.26 -39.09 -21.40
CA PHE A 28 48.39 -38.20 -21.17
C PHE A 28 48.89 -38.38 -19.73
N THR A 29 49.66 -39.44 -19.46
CA THR A 29 50.19 -39.73 -18.12
C THR A 29 51.38 -38.85 -17.71
N ASP A 30 52.03 -38.18 -18.67
CA ASP A 30 53.29 -37.45 -18.49
C ASP A 30 53.13 -35.91 -18.37
N PHE A 31 51.91 -35.39 -18.40
CA PHE A 31 51.69 -33.93 -18.36
C PHE A 31 51.38 -33.45 -16.93
N ASP A 32 52.24 -32.57 -16.42
CA ASP A 32 51.98 -31.80 -15.22
C ASP A 32 51.08 -30.59 -15.56
N PHE A 33 49.83 -30.64 -15.08
CA PHE A 33 48.80 -29.64 -15.35
C PHE A 33 48.98 -28.35 -14.52
N GLU A 34 49.96 -28.26 -13.62
CA GLU A 34 50.22 -27.05 -12.80
C GLU A 34 51.31 -26.14 -13.38
N GLY A 35 52.33 -26.69 -14.05
CA GLY A 35 53.52 -25.94 -14.49
C GLY A 35 53.64 -25.68 -16.00
N SER A 36 52.68 -26.14 -16.81
CA SER A 36 52.78 -26.13 -18.28
C SER A 36 51.92 -25.05 -18.94
N ASN A 37 52.16 -24.75 -20.23
CA ASN A 37 51.27 -23.93 -21.07
C ASN A 37 49.81 -24.44 -21.08
N PHE A 38 49.61 -25.71 -20.72
CA PHE A 38 48.29 -26.29 -20.46
C PHE A 38 47.54 -25.65 -19.28
N ALA A 39 48.22 -25.14 -18.25
CA ALA A 39 47.58 -24.44 -17.15
C ALA A 39 46.87 -23.17 -17.63
N ILE A 40 47.50 -22.40 -18.54
CA ILE A 40 46.89 -21.21 -19.15
C ILE A 40 45.67 -21.61 -20.00
N LEU A 41 45.75 -22.72 -20.73
CA LEU A 41 44.63 -23.21 -21.53
C LEU A 41 43.46 -23.68 -20.63
N ILE A 42 43.76 -24.39 -19.55
CA ILE A 42 42.77 -24.77 -18.52
C ILE A 42 42.15 -23.52 -17.89
N ASP A 43 42.93 -22.48 -17.61
CA ASP A 43 42.42 -21.22 -17.06
C ASP A 43 41.48 -20.51 -18.03
N THR A 44 41.80 -20.48 -19.33
CA THR A 44 40.90 -19.91 -20.34
C THR A 44 39.61 -20.72 -20.51
N LEU A 45 39.69 -22.06 -20.44
CA LEU A 45 38.51 -22.93 -20.47
C LEU A 45 37.67 -22.74 -19.21
N ALA A 46 38.29 -22.73 -18.03
CA ALA A 46 37.62 -22.51 -16.75
C ALA A 46 36.93 -21.14 -16.72
N TYR A 47 37.56 -20.10 -17.27
CA TYR A 47 36.97 -18.78 -17.39
C TYR A 47 35.75 -18.77 -18.34
N ASN A 48 35.85 -19.41 -19.50
CA ASN A 48 34.71 -19.53 -20.42
C ASN A 48 33.56 -20.34 -19.80
N THR A 49 33.87 -21.46 -19.15
CA THR A 49 32.90 -22.29 -18.44
C THR A 49 32.27 -21.53 -17.28
N TYR A 50 33.04 -20.74 -16.52
CA TYR A 50 32.52 -19.90 -15.44
C TYR A 50 31.50 -18.88 -15.95
N ILE A 51 31.83 -18.13 -17.02
CA ILE A 51 30.90 -17.17 -17.63
C ILE A 51 29.64 -17.88 -18.15
N ASN A 52 29.80 -19.00 -18.85
CA ASN A 52 28.67 -19.75 -19.38
C ASN A 52 27.80 -20.34 -18.27
N ALA A 53 28.40 -20.87 -17.20
CA ALA A 53 27.69 -21.40 -16.04
C ALA A 53 26.94 -20.29 -15.30
N PHE A 54 27.56 -19.13 -15.13
CA PHE A 54 26.91 -17.96 -14.53
C PHE A 54 25.72 -17.49 -15.37
N ASN A 55 25.89 -17.32 -16.69
CA ASN A 55 24.82 -16.93 -17.59
C ASN A 55 23.69 -17.97 -17.64
N ALA A 56 24.03 -19.27 -17.69
CA ALA A 56 23.04 -20.34 -17.67
C ALA A 56 22.26 -20.36 -16.34
N ASN A 57 22.93 -20.10 -15.21
CA ASN A 57 22.29 -19.98 -13.91
C ASN A 57 21.31 -18.80 -13.87
N LEU A 58 21.73 -17.65 -14.39
CA LEU A 58 20.88 -16.46 -14.49
C LEU A 58 19.65 -16.74 -15.35
N VAL A 59 19.83 -17.30 -16.55
CA VAL A 59 18.72 -17.67 -17.44
C VAL A 59 17.78 -18.70 -16.79
N ALA A 60 18.32 -19.70 -16.10
CA ALA A 60 17.51 -20.70 -15.41
C ALA A 60 16.68 -20.11 -14.26
N ASN A 61 17.25 -19.17 -13.49
CA ASN A 61 16.52 -18.48 -12.43
C ASN A 61 15.47 -17.50 -12.99
N GLU A 62 15.75 -16.85 -14.12
CA GLU A 62 14.80 -15.93 -14.77
C GLU A 62 13.64 -16.64 -15.49
N ALA A 63 13.75 -17.95 -15.76
CA ALA A 63 12.70 -18.73 -16.42
C ALA A 63 11.48 -19.04 -15.52
N PHE A 64 11.63 -18.95 -14.19
CA PHE A 64 10.55 -19.26 -13.24
C PHE A 64 10.11 -18.01 -12.48
N LEU A 65 8.79 -17.86 -12.29
CA LEU A 65 8.20 -16.66 -11.69
C LEU A 65 8.71 -16.40 -10.27
N ASP A 66 8.94 -17.44 -9.46
CA ASP A 66 9.39 -17.28 -8.06
C ASP A 66 10.85 -16.81 -7.98
N SER A 67 11.73 -17.34 -8.83
CA SER A 67 13.17 -17.03 -8.82
C SER A 67 13.57 -15.82 -9.66
N ALA A 68 12.76 -15.42 -10.64
CA ALA A 68 13.07 -14.30 -11.53
C ALA A 68 13.27 -12.99 -10.75
N THR A 69 14.37 -12.30 -11.01
CA THR A 69 14.74 -11.06 -10.33
C THR A 69 14.49 -9.84 -11.20
N LEU A 70 14.55 -9.99 -12.52
CA LEU A 70 14.29 -8.90 -13.46
C LEU A 70 12.78 -8.70 -13.63
N ARG A 71 12.35 -7.43 -13.55
CA ARG A 71 10.93 -7.05 -13.69
C ARG A 71 10.39 -7.53 -15.04
N GLU A 72 11.07 -7.26 -16.14
CA GLU A 72 10.64 -7.61 -17.49
C GLU A 72 10.32 -9.11 -17.63
N ASN A 73 11.11 -9.99 -17.02
CA ASN A 73 10.91 -11.43 -17.06
C ASN A 73 9.72 -11.84 -16.20
N VAL A 74 9.60 -11.28 -14.98
CA VAL A 74 8.45 -11.51 -14.10
C VAL A 74 7.14 -11.09 -14.79
N VAL A 75 7.14 -9.94 -15.46
CA VAL A 75 5.97 -9.43 -16.21
C VAL A 75 5.66 -10.30 -17.41
N SER A 76 6.66 -10.73 -18.19
CA SER A 76 6.48 -11.64 -19.32
C SER A 76 5.91 -13.00 -18.90
N LEU A 77 6.39 -13.54 -17.77
CA LEU A 77 5.87 -14.78 -17.18
C LEU A 77 4.46 -14.59 -16.62
N ALA A 78 4.17 -13.47 -15.96
CA ALA A 78 2.84 -13.13 -15.46
C ALA A 78 1.82 -12.96 -16.60
N ARG A 79 2.27 -12.41 -17.74
CA ARG A 79 1.47 -12.31 -18.96
C ARG A 79 1.06 -13.69 -19.49
N ASN A 80 1.95 -14.69 -19.44
CA ASN A 80 1.62 -16.05 -19.90
C ASN A 80 0.45 -16.67 -19.10
N ILE A 81 0.26 -16.26 -17.85
CA ILE A 81 -0.87 -16.69 -17.00
C ILE A 81 -2.02 -15.68 -16.99
N GLY A 82 -2.02 -14.71 -17.91
CA GLY A 82 -3.11 -13.74 -18.10
C GLY A 82 -3.20 -12.67 -17.02
N TYR A 83 -2.12 -12.42 -16.27
CA TYR A 83 -2.04 -11.33 -15.30
C TYR A 83 -1.29 -10.15 -15.92
N VAL A 84 -1.96 -9.00 -16.01
CA VAL A 84 -1.35 -7.74 -16.42
C VAL A 84 -1.00 -6.94 -15.15
N PRO A 85 0.28 -6.69 -14.87
CA PRO A 85 0.68 -5.88 -13.72
C PRO A 85 0.12 -4.46 -13.80
N ARG A 86 -0.02 -3.82 -12.65
CA ARG A 86 -0.49 -2.44 -12.61
C ARG A 86 0.63 -1.48 -13.02
N SER A 87 0.27 -0.58 -13.93
CA SER A 87 1.08 0.59 -14.28
C SER A 87 1.14 1.58 -13.12
N LYS A 88 1.98 2.60 -13.26
CA LYS A 88 1.90 3.82 -12.44
C LYS A 88 0.49 4.41 -12.55
N THR A 89 -0.10 4.88 -11.44
CA THR A 89 -1.47 5.45 -11.45
C THR A 89 -1.44 6.92 -11.09
N ALA A 90 -2.24 7.72 -11.80
CA ALA A 90 -2.31 9.15 -11.59
C ALA A 90 -3.11 9.52 -10.35
N ALA A 91 -2.65 10.54 -9.63
CA ALA A 91 -3.43 11.13 -8.55
C ALA A 91 -4.71 11.76 -9.12
N LYS A 92 -5.86 11.35 -8.59
CA LYS A 92 -7.18 11.75 -9.04
C LYS A 92 -7.77 12.77 -8.08
N ALA A 93 -8.18 13.93 -8.59
CA ALA A 93 -8.94 14.92 -7.85
C ALA A 93 -10.35 15.05 -8.42
N SER A 94 -11.32 15.35 -7.56
CA SER A 94 -12.69 15.59 -7.94
C SER A 94 -12.98 17.08 -7.77
N ILE A 95 -13.16 17.78 -8.89
CA ILE A 95 -13.37 19.23 -8.91
C ILE A 95 -14.71 19.59 -9.56
N THR A 96 -15.26 20.71 -9.14
CA THR A 96 -16.38 21.37 -9.81
C THR A 96 -16.01 22.83 -10.00
N PHE A 97 -16.39 23.39 -11.15
CA PHE A 97 -16.16 24.80 -11.42
C PHE A 97 -17.23 25.33 -12.36
N SER A 98 -17.54 26.61 -12.22
CA SER A 98 -18.46 27.31 -13.11
C SER A 98 -17.70 28.40 -13.86
N VAL A 99 -17.98 28.49 -15.15
CA VAL A 99 -17.29 29.40 -16.06
C VAL A 99 -18.31 30.35 -16.65
N GLU A 100 -18.10 31.63 -16.43
CA GLU A 100 -18.86 32.68 -17.10
C GLU A 100 -18.23 32.97 -18.47
N ILE A 101 -18.99 32.76 -19.54
CA ILE A 101 -18.53 32.94 -20.91
C ILE A 101 -19.14 34.23 -21.48
N ASP A 102 -18.30 35.09 -22.06
CA ASP A 102 -18.78 36.26 -22.79
C ASP A 102 -19.03 35.86 -24.25
N ASP A 103 -20.29 35.93 -24.69
CA ASP A 103 -20.60 35.83 -26.11
C ASP A 103 -21.69 36.84 -26.48
N ALA A 104 -21.24 37.91 -27.13
CA ALA A 104 -22.08 39.01 -27.60
C ALA A 104 -22.92 38.65 -28.83
N ALA A 105 -22.72 37.47 -29.45
CA ALA A 105 -23.44 37.07 -30.65
C ALA A 105 -23.61 35.54 -30.73
N GLY A 106 -24.80 35.06 -30.34
CA GLY A 106 -25.21 33.66 -30.56
C GLY A 106 -25.44 32.89 -29.27
N ALA A 107 -26.54 32.15 -29.20
CA ALA A 107 -26.79 31.19 -28.13
C ALA A 107 -26.00 29.92 -28.43
N VAL A 108 -24.90 29.71 -27.72
CA VAL A 108 -24.15 28.46 -27.73
C VAL A 108 -24.76 27.53 -26.68
N PRO A 109 -25.52 26.49 -27.07
CA PRO A 109 -26.26 25.68 -26.11
C PRO A 109 -25.37 24.72 -25.31
N PHE A 110 -24.20 24.36 -25.85
CA PHE A 110 -23.25 23.46 -25.22
C PHE A 110 -21.83 23.97 -25.43
N VAL A 111 -21.01 23.80 -24.41
CA VAL A 111 -19.60 24.16 -24.42
C VAL A 111 -18.81 22.96 -23.93
N SER A 112 -17.69 22.67 -24.59
CA SER A 112 -16.85 21.51 -24.29
C SER A 112 -15.50 21.93 -23.73
N LEU A 113 -15.07 21.25 -22.68
CA LEU A 113 -13.73 21.36 -22.14
C LEU A 113 -12.79 20.54 -23.02
N LYS A 114 -11.75 21.17 -23.56
CA LYS A 114 -10.78 20.49 -24.43
C LYS A 114 -9.97 19.47 -23.60
N PRO A 115 -9.69 18.27 -24.14
CA PRO A 115 -8.81 17.32 -23.47
C PRO A 115 -7.39 17.88 -23.35
N GLY A 116 -6.73 17.60 -22.23
CA GLY A 116 -5.43 18.16 -21.88
C GLY A 116 -5.45 18.83 -20.51
N LEU A 117 -4.54 19.81 -20.32
CA LEU A 117 -4.38 20.53 -19.06
C LEU A 117 -5.65 21.31 -18.70
N ILE A 118 -6.16 21.11 -17.48
CA ILE A 118 -7.32 21.83 -16.94
C ILE A 118 -6.95 22.66 -15.73
N ALA A 119 -6.11 22.13 -14.85
CA ALA A 119 -5.81 22.77 -13.59
C ALA A 119 -4.36 22.55 -13.17
N VAL A 120 -3.84 23.46 -12.36
CA VAL A 120 -2.59 23.29 -11.63
C VAL A 120 -2.93 23.21 -10.15
N GLY A 121 -2.59 22.09 -9.53
CA GLY A 121 -2.78 21.87 -8.11
C GLY A 121 -1.51 22.19 -7.35
N ASN A 122 -1.62 22.81 -6.17
CA ASN A 122 -0.50 22.94 -5.25
C ASN A 122 -0.52 21.81 -4.21
N ALA A 123 0.62 21.14 -4.03
CA ALA A 123 0.85 20.18 -2.95
C ALA A 123 2.29 20.32 -2.45
N ASN A 124 2.48 20.38 -1.12
CA ASN A 124 3.79 20.41 -0.47
C ASN A 124 4.77 21.44 -1.08
N ASP A 125 4.31 22.68 -1.30
CA ASP A 125 5.09 23.79 -1.91
C ASP A 125 5.55 23.55 -3.37
N THR A 126 5.03 22.51 -4.02
CA THR A 126 5.26 22.19 -5.43
C THR A 126 3.96 22.22 -6.23
N THR A 127 4.05 22.56 -7.53
CA THR A 127 2.89 22.67 -8.42
C THR A 127 2.81 21.48 -9.36
N TYR A 128 1.68 20.78 -9.36
CA TYR A 128 1.41 19.64 -10.24
C TYR A 128 0.35 19.98 -11.27
N ARG A 129 0.50 19.45 -12.48
CA ARG A 129 -0.45 19.63 -13.58
C ARG A 129 -1.54 18.57 -13.54
N PHE A 130 -2.78 18.96 -13.78
CA PHE A 130 -3.94 18.07 -13.83
C PHE A 130 -4.62 18.15 -15.19
N SER A 131 -4.81 17.00 -15.81
CA SER A 131 -5.34 16.83 -17.17
C SER A 131 -6.54 15.88 -17.21
N ILE A 132 -7.32 15.97 -18.29
CA ILE A 132 -8.35 14.97 -18.66
C ILE A 132 -7.99 14.29 -19.99
N PRO A 133 -8.28 12.98 -20.13
CA PRO A 133 -8.07 12.26 -21.39
C PRO A 133 -9.20 12.51 -22.41
N GLU A 134 -10.40 12.81 -21.95
CA GLU A 134 -11.61 12.97 -22.76
C GLU A 134 -12.21 14.37 -22.62
N SER A 135 -12.80 14.89 -23.71
CA SER A 135 -13.55 16.15 -23.65
C SER A 135 -14.84 15.98 -22.87
N ILE A 136 -15.12 16.92 -21.96
CA ILE A 136 -16.37 16.94 -21.19
C ILE A 136 -17.22 18.11 -21.68
N SER A 137 -18.46 17.84 -22.08
CA SER A 137 -19.41 18.87 -22.51
C SER A 137 -20.33 19.27 -21.37
N ALA A 138 -20.53 20.57 -21.18
CA ALA A 138 -21.48 21.16 -20.24
C ALA A 138 -22.53 21.98 -20.99
N ILE A 139 -23.72 22.04 -20.40
CA ILE A 139 -24.82 22.89 -20.88
C ILE A 139 -24.60 24.30 -20.33
N VAL A 140 -24.80 25.31 -21.17
CA VAL A 140 -24.72 26.72 -20.75
C VAL A 140 -26.08 27.19 -20.26
N GLU A 141 -26.16 27.61 -19.01
CA GLU A 141 -27.38 28.17 -18.42
C GLU A 141 -27.31 29.70 -18.37
N ASN A 142 -28.45 30.35 -18.61
CA ASN A 142 -28.58 31.81 -18.49
C ASN A 142 -28.94 32.14 -17.04
N VAL A 143 -28.03 32.76 -16.29
CA VAL A 143 -28.25 33.24 -14.92
C VAL A 143 -28.50 34.74 -14.94
N ILE A 144 -29.63 35.18 -14.38
CA ILE A 144 -29.96 36.59 -14.25
C ILE A 144 -29.33 37.10 -12.95
N ASN A 145 -28.36 38.01 -13.02
CA ASN A 145 -27.75 38.60 -11.84
C ASN A 145 -28.69 39.63 -11.19
N ALA A 146 -28.42 39.97 -9.93
CA ALA A 146 -29.17 40.96 -9.16
C ALA A 146 -29.22 42.37 -9.79
N ASP A 147 -28.31 42.67 -10.72
CA ASP A 147 -28.22 43.93 -11.49
C ASP A 147 -29.00 43.89 -12.83
N GLY A 148 -29.78 42.83 -13.09
CA GLY A 148 -30.56 42.67 -14.33
C GLY A 148 -29.74 42.26 -15.57
N SER A 149 -28.43 42.10 -15.44
CA SER A 149 -27.54 41.55 -16.49
C SER A 149 -27.63 40.02 -16.57
N VAL A 150 -27.74 39.47 -17.78
CA VAL A 150 -27.74 38.02 -18.04
C VAL A 150 -26.29 37.53 -18.17
N SER A 151 -25.81 36.81 -17.16
CA SER A 151 -24.54 36.07 -17.23
C SER A 151 -24.80 34.66 -17.72
N ARG A 152 -24.02 34.21 -18.70
CA ARG A 152 -24.07 32.85 -19.22
C ARG A 152 -23.04 32.00 -18.50
N VAL A 153 -23.51 31.05 -17.72
CA VAL A 153 -22.65 30.22 -16.85
C VAL A 153 -22.70 28.78 -17.34
N ALA A 154 -21.54 28.25 -17.74
CA ALA A 154 -21.34 26.84 -17.99
C ALA A 154 -20.87 26.18 -16.68
N THR A 155 -21.68 25.28 -16.13
CA THR A 155 -21.34 24.56 -14.90
C THR A 155 -20.73 23.20 -15.26
N PHE A 156 -19.47 23.02 -14.89
CA PHE A 156 -18.71 21.80 -15.13
C PHE A 156 -18.69 20.96 -13.84
N GLY A 157 -19.55 19.93 -13.82
CA GLY A 157 -19.75 19.03 -12.68
C GLY A 157 -20.66 19.61 -11.59
N THR A 158 -21.29 18.74 -10.82
CA THR A 158 -22.08 19.10 -9.63
C THR A 158 -21.45 18.46 -8.39
N GLN A 159 -21.82 18.92 -7.19
CA GLN A 159 -21.33 18.31 -5.94
C GLN A 159 -21.71 16.82 -5.82
N THR A 160 -22.73 16.38 -6.56
CA THR A 160 -23.16 14.98 -6.66
C THR A 160 -22.47 14.20 -7.78
N ASN A 161 -22.06 14.85 -8.88
CA ASN A 161 -21.32 14.26 -10.00
C ASN A 161 -20.11 15.16 -10.36
N PRO A 162 -19.02 15.11 -9.57
CA PRO A 162 -17.86 15.95 -9.80
C PRO A 162 -17.03 15.47 -11.00
N ILE A 163 -16.29 16.40 -11.62
CA ILE A 163 -15.36 16.05 -12.69
C ILE A 163 -14.10 15.47 -12.09
N SER A 164 -13.70 14.32 -12.62
CA SER A 164 -12.47 13.64 -12.26
C SER A 164 -11.32 14.18 -13.12
N VAL A 165 -10.35 14.82 -12.49
CA VAL A 165 -9.09 15.23 -13.14
C VAL A 165 -7.94 14.38 -12.64
N PHE A 166 -6.99 14.09 -13.52
CA PHE A 166 -5.86 13.20 -13.24
C PHE A 166 -4.55 13.98 -13.29
N GLN A 167 -3.65 13.71 -12.36
CA GLN A 167 -2.34 14.32 -12.33
C GLN A 167 -1.49 13.82 -13.51
N GLY A 168 -0.86 14.77 -14.22
CA GLY A 168 0.04 14.48 -15.33
C GLY A 168 -0.27 15.28 -16.59
N SER A 169 0.50 14.98 -17.64
CA SER A 169 0.33 15.56 -18.97
C SER A 169 -0.33 14.57 -19.92
N LEU A 170 -1.28 15.05 -20.72
CA LEU A 170 -1.87 14.28 -21.81
C LEU A 170 -0.87 14.15 -22.97
N VAL A 171 -0.62 12.92 -23.39
CA VAL A 171 0.16 12.60 -24.59
C VAL A 171 -0.77 11.91 -25.60
N GLU A 172 -0.62 12.26 -26.87
CA GLU A 172 -1.36 11.67 -27.98
C GLU A 172 -0.37 10.96 -28.92
N SER A 173 -0.56 9.66 -29.13
CA SER A 173 0.21 8.84 -30.06
C SER A 173 -0.67 8.41 -31.22
N LYS A 174 -0.23 8.67 -32.45
CA LYS A 174 -0.94 8.31 -33.67
C LYS A 174 -0.22 7.19 -34.39
N PHE A 175 -0.96 6.15 -34.77
CA PHE A 175 -0.48 5.03 -35.55
C PHE A 175 -1.36 4.86 -36.79
N LEU A 176 -0.76 4.38 -37.88
CA LEU A 176 -1.47 3.93 -39.06
C LEU A 176 -1.38 2.41 -39.10
N ALA A 177 -2.54 1.74 -39.16
CA ALA A 177 -2.62 0.29 -39.25
C ALA A 177 -2.36 -0.16 -40.69
N MET A 178 -1.39 -1.05 -40.87
CA MET A 178 -1.11 -1.70 -42.15
C MET A 178 -1.35 -3.20 -42.00
N THR A 179 -2.34 -3.75 -42.71
CA THR A 179 -2.71 -5.19 -42.60
C THR A 179 -1.72 -6.13 -43.28
N ASN A 180 -0.71 -5.61 -43.98
CA ASN A 180 0.26 -6.39 -44.74
C ASN A 180 1.51 -6.78 -43.93
N GLN A 181 1.64 -6.29 -42.69
CA GLN A 181 2.76 -6.57 -41.79
C GLN A 181 2.23 -6.81 -40.38
N ASP A 182 2.92 -7.68 -39.63
CA ASP A 182 2.69 -7.81 -38.20
C ASP A 182 3.21 -6.55 -37.50
N GLN A 183 2.31 -5.61 -37.24
CA GLN A 183 2.63 -4.33 -36.63
C GLN A 183 2.30 -4.34 -35.14
N ARG A 184 3.24 -3.82 -34.35
CA ARG A 184 3.11 -3.66 -32.90
C ARG A 184 2.81 -2.20 -32.56
N PHE A 185 1.79 -1.95 -31.76
CA PHE A 185 1.39 -0.60 -31.36
C PHE A 185 1.93 -0.28 -29.97
N ILE A 186 3.14 0.26 -29.92
CA ILE A 186 3.87 0.51 -28.67
C ILE A 186 3.75 1.98 -28.26
N LEU A 187 3.39 2.21 -27.00
CA LEU A 187 3.45 3.52 -26.36
C LEU A 187 4.83 3.71 -25.72
N GLY A 188 5.62 4.65 -26.22
CA GLY A 188 7.04 4.80 -25.85
C GLY A 188 7.32 5.58 -24.56
N ASN A 189 6.32 5.77 -23.69
CA ASN A 189 6.52 6.40 -22.39
C ASN A 189 6.39 5.33 -21.29
N SER A 190 7.30 5.32 -20.31
CA SER A 190 7.28 4.36 -19.21
C SER A 190 6.27 4.74 -18.11
N SER A 191 6.10 6.02 -17.84
CA SER A 191 5.25 6.52 -16.73
C SER A 191 3.78 6.71 -17.14
N ILE A 192 3.21 5.75 -17.86
CA ILE A 192 1.83 5.80 -18.37
C ILE A 192 0.85 5.27 -17.31
N ASP A 193 -0.29 5.95 -17.14
CA ASP A 193 -1.45 5.38 -16.45
C ASP A 193 -2.35 4.58 -17.40
N SER A 194 -2.26 3.25 -17.29
CA SER A 194 -3.03 2.29 -18.09
C SER A 194 -4.55 2.36 -17.90
N SER A 195 -5.04 3.01 -16.84
CA SER A 195 -6.48 3.23 -16.59
C SER A 195 -7.02 4.44 -17.35
N THR A 196 -6.15 5.37 -17.75
CA THR A 196 -6.49 6.58 -18.50
C THR A 196 -6.34 6.44 -20.01
N ILE A 197 -5.87 5.27 -20.48
CA ILE A 197 -5.69 5.00 -21.91
C ILE A 197 -7.06 4.99 -22.59
N VAL A 198 -7.24 5.92 -23.52
CA VAL A 198 -8.40 5.98 -24.41
C VAL A 198 -7.90 5.86 -25.85
N VAL A 199 -8.46 4.90 -26.57
CA VAL A 199 -8.07 4.63 -27.96
C VAL A 199 -9.23 4.97 -28.86
N PHE A 200 -8.95 5.81 -29.86
CA PHE A 200 -9.87 6.13 -30.93
C PHE A 200 -9.36 5.53 -32.23
N VAL A 201 -10.23 4.86 -32.97
CA VAL A 201 -9.91 4.30 -34.29
C VAL A 201 -10.83 4.97 -35.31
N GLY A 202 -10.24 5.62 -36.31
CA GLY A 202 -10.96 6.28 -37.39
C GLY A 202 -10.33 5.97 -38.74
N GLN A 203 -11.10 6.11 -39.82
CA GLN A 203 -10.55 6.00 -41.17
C GLN A 203 -9.81 7.28 -41.54
N GLN A 204 -8.79 7.17 -42.40
CA GLN A 204 -7.91 8.27 -42.81
C GLN A 204 -8.63 9.53 -43.33
N ASN A 205 -9.87 9.41 -43.83
CA ASN A 205 -10.64 10.51 -44.43
C ASN A 205 -11.82 11.00 -43.58
N THR A 206 -12.01 10.51 -42.35
CA THR A 206 -13.11 10.99 -41.48
C THR A 206 -12.70 12.28 -40.77
N THR A 207 -13.51 13.33 -40.89
CA THR A 207 -13.39 14.55 -40.09
C THR A 207 -13.79 14.29 -38.63
N GLY A 208 -12.89 13.69 -37.85
CA GLY A 208 -13.09 13.41 -36.42
C GLY A 208 -12.06 12.47 -35.82
N LEU A 209 -12.12 12.26 -34.50
CA LEU A 209 -11.23 11.34 -33.78
C LEU A 209 -11.54 9.86 -34.05
N GLY A 210 -12.67 9.54 -34.69
CA GLY A 210 -13.10 8.15 -34.94
C GLY A 210 -13.97 7.59 -33.81
N ARG A 211 -14.12 6.26 -33.77
CA ARG A 211 -14.88 5.54 -32.76
C ARG A 211 -14.01 5.19 -31.57
N GLN A 212 -14.56 5.28 -30.36
CA GLN A 212 -13.84 4.96 -29.14
C GLN A 212 -13.94 3.47 -28.83
N PHE A 213 -12.80 2.80 -28.73
CA PHE A 213 -12.73 1.39 -28.34
C PHE A 213 -12.69 1.27 -26.81
N LYS A 214 -13.20 0.17 -26.28
CA LYS A 214 -13.23 -0.09 -24.83
C LYS A 214 -12.10 -1.02 -24.40
N LYS A 215 -11.40 -0.65 -23.34
CA LYS A 215 -10.44 -1.54 -22.68
C LYS A 215 -11.20 -2.69 -22.03
N ILE A 216 -10.75 -3.92 -22.26
CA ILE A 216 -11.31 -5.10 -21.62
C ILE A 216 -10.22 -5.90 -20.91
N ASP A 217 -10.61 -6.52 -19.79
CA ASP A 217 -9.75 -7.45 -19.05
C ASP A 217 -10.20 -8.91 -19.21
N ASN A 218 -11.42 -9.14 -19.71
CA ASN A 218 -11.99 -10.47 -19.87
C ASN A 218 -12.70 -10.59 -21.23
N ILE A 219 -12.59 -11.77 -21.83
CA ILE A 219 -13.17 -12.12 -23.12
C ILE A 219 -14.60 -12.68 -23.03
N LEU A 220 -15.15 -12.84 -21.83
CA LEU A 220 -16.53 -13.30 -21.63
C LEU A 220 -17.53 -12.24 -22.12
N ASN A 221 -18.53 -12.68 -22.88
CA ASN A 221 -19.60 -11.86 -23.50
C ASN A 221 -19.15 -10.91 -24.63
N LEU A 222 -18.07 -11.24 -25.33
CA LEU A 222 -17.66 -10.51 -26.53
C LEU A 222 -18.25 -11.10 -27.80
N ASN A 223 -18.59 -10.21 -28.73
CA ASN A 223 -18.98 -10.56 -30.09
C ASN A 223 -17.92 -10.08 -31.09
N LYS A 224 -18.00 -10.56 -32.33
CA LYS A 224 -17.13 -10.15 -33.44
C LYS A 224 -17.14 -8.63 -33.69
N ASP A 225 -18.28 -7.97 -33.48
CA ASP A 225 -18.44 -6.53 -33.71
C ASP A 225 -18.06 -5.67 -32.50
N SER A 226 -17.61 -6.27 -31.39
CA SER A 226 -17.25 -5.54 -30.19
C SER A 226 -15.98 -4.71 -30.43
N GLU A 227 -16.07 -3.39 -30.24
CA GLU A 227 -14.96 -2.45 -30.39
C GLU A 227 -14.11 -2.45 -29.11
N ILE A 228 -13.12 -3.34 -29.05
CA ILE A 228 -12.33 -3.62 -27.85
C ILE A 228 -10.83 -3.54 -28.11
N PHE A 229 -10.08 -3.23 -27.05
CA PHE A 229 -8.64 -3.35 -27.04
C PHE A 229 -8.14 -3.94 -25.72
N LEU A 230 -6.99 -4.59 -25.78
CA LEU A 230 -6.24 -5.09 -24.65
C LEU A 230 -4.94 -4.29 -24.50
N VAL A 231 -4.45 -4.20 -23.28
CA VAL A 231 -3.19 -3.52 -22.95
C VAL A 231 -2.25 -4.54 -22.33
N GLN A 232 -1.00 -4.55 -22.78
CA GLN A 232 0.06 -5.40 -22.24
C GLN A 232 1.28 -4.57 -21.89
N GLU A 233 1.98 -4.92 -20.81
CA GLU A 233 3.28 -4.36 -20.47
C GLU A 233 4.37 -5.12 -21.24
N ILE A 234 5.30 -4.38 -21.84
CA ILE A 234 6.45 -4.91 -22.59
C ILE A 234 7.76 -4.49 -21.89
N GLN A 235 8.89 -4.59 -22.59
CA GLN A 235 10.19 -4.16 -22.09
C GLN A 235 10.21 -2.64 -21.79
N ASP A 236 11.04 -2.25 -20.83
CA ASP A 236 11.25 -0.86 -20.39
C ASP A 236 9.97 -0.17 -19.85
N GLU A 237 9.06 -0.94 -19.25
CA GLU A 237 7.80 -0.44 -18.65
C GLU A 237 6.86 0.24 -19.67
N ASN A 238 7.09 0.00 -20.96
CA ASN A 238 6.24 0.50 -22.03
C ASN A 238 4.98 -0.39 -22.16
N PHE A 239 3.93 0.18 -22.76
CA PHE A 239 2.67 -0.53 -22.97
C PHE A 239 2.40 -0.75 -24.46
N GLU A 240 1.96 -1.95 -24.79
CA GLU A 240 1.50 -2.35 -26.12
C GLU A 240 -0.03 -2.46 -26.14
N ILE A 241 -0.64 -1.91 -27.19
CA ILE A 241 -2.08 -2.01 -27.43
C ILE A 241 -2.32 -3.11 -28.45
N ILE A 242 -3.21 -4.04 -28.11
CA ILE A 242 -3.61 -5.15 -28.96
C ILE A 242 -5.10 -5.03 -29.26
N PHE A 243 -5.45 -5.18 -30.54
CA PHE A 243 -6.83 -5.11 -31.01
C PHE A 243 -7.40 -6.51 -31.25
N GLY A 244 -8.72 -6.58 -31.45
CA GLY A 244 -9.40 -7.83 -31.76
C GLY A 244 -8.91 -8.47 -33.07
N ASP A 245 -9.10 -9.78 -33.19
CA ASP A 245 -8.68 -10.60 -34.33
C ASP A 245 -9.82 -10.86 -35.35
N GLY A 246 -11.00 -10.29 -35.12
CA GLY A 246 -12.19 -10.51 -35.96
C GLY A 246 -13.00 -11.75 -35.58
N TYR A 247 -12.58 -12.51 -34.57
CA TYR A 247 -13.40 -13.50 -33.85
C TYR A 247 -13.80 -12.94 -32.49
N PHE A 248 -12.81 -12.48 -31.72
CA PHE A 248 -12.98 -11.81 -30.45
C PHE A 248 -12.69 -10.32 -30.64
N GLY A 249 -13.75 -9.55 -30.89
CA GLY A 249 -13.66 -8.13 -31.16
C GLY A 249 -13.32 -7.77 -32.60
N LYS A 250 -13.55 -6.50 -32.94
CA LYS A 250 -13.38 -5.97 -34.28
C LYS A 250 -11.89 -5.90 -34.66
N ALA A 251 -11.53 -6.50 -35.78
CA ALA A 251 -10.21 -6.36 -36.40
C ALA A 251 -10.04 -4.97 -37.03
N LEU A 252 -8.79 -4.48 -37.04
CA LEU A 252 -8.42 -3.23 -37.71
C LEU A 252 -8.47 -3.37 -39.23
N GLU A 253 -8.94 -2.34 -39.92
CA GLU A 253 -8.94 -2.26 -41.37
C GLU A 253 -7.65 -1.57 -41.87
N ASN A 254 -7.30 -1.83 -43.14
CA ASN A 254 -6.10 -1.24 -43.72
C ASN A 254 -6.26 0.29 -43.85
N ASN A 255 -5.24 1.04 -43.42
CA ASN A 255 -5.23 2.51 -43.30
C ASN A 255 -6.15 3.09 -42.21
N ASP A 256 -6.53 2.30 -41.21
CA ASP A 256 -7.13 2.85 -39.99
C ASP A 256 -6.09 3.69 -39.23
N SER A 257 -6.50 4.90 -38.87
CA SER A 257 -5.75 5.83 -38.02
C SER A 257 -6.14 5.60 -36.56
N ILE A 258 -5.19 5.09 -35.78
CA ILE A 258 -5.33 4.83 -34.36
C ILE A 258 -4.77 6.03 -33.60
N THR A 259 -5.59 6.68 -32.81
CA THR A 259 -5.19 7.77 -31.91
C THR A 259 -5.34 7.30 -30.47
N ALA A 260 -4.21 7.00 -29.83
CA ALA A 260 -4.18 6.65 -28.41
C ALA A 260 -3.86 7.89 -27.58
N ARG A 261 -4.72 8.21 -26.62
CA ARG A 261 -4.53 9.27 -25.63
C ARG A 261 -4.33 8.65 -24.27
N TYR A 262 -3.33 9.13 -23.54
CA TYR A 262 -3.01 8.64 -22.21
C TYR A 262 -2.30 9.71 -21.40
N ILE A 263 -2.33 9.56 -20.08
CA ILE A 263 -1.71 10.51 -19.16
C ILE A 263 -0.38 9.94 -18.69
N VAL A 264 0.66 10.77 -18.81
CA VAL A 264 1.97 10.53 -18.19
C VAL A 264 1.98 11.21 -16.84
N THR A 265 2.18 10.43 -15.78
CA THR A 265 1.98 10.84 -14.38
C THR A 265 3.24 10.68 -13.55
N ASP A 266 3.37 11.53 -12.51
CA ASP A 266 4.44 11.43 -11.52
C ASP A 266 4.06 10.47 -10.37
N GLY A 267 2.85 9.91 -10.38
CA GLY A 267 2.43 8.84 -9.48
C GLY A 267 2.15 9.32 -8.07
N ALA A 268 2.89 8.80 -7.09
CA ALA A 268 2.62 9.05 -5.67
C ALA A 268 2.81 10.52 -5.27
N ASP A 269 3.70 11.25 -5.95
CA ASP A 269 4.04 12.65 -5.66
C ASP A 269 2.87 13.61 -5.93
N GLY A 270 1.94 13.24 -6.82
CA GLY A 270 0.76 14.03 -7.15
C GLY A 270 -0.33 14.05 -6.07
N ASN A 271 -0.16 13.30 -4.98
CA ASN A 271 -1.15 13.21 -3.90
C ASN A 271 -1.12 14.46 -3.00
N GLY A 272 -2.28 14.81 -2.44
CA GLY A 272 -2.41 15.89 -1.46
C GLY A 272 -2.76 17.26 -2.03
N ALA A 273 -2.89 17.41 -3.36
CA ALA A 273 -3.31 18.68 -3.95
C ALA A 273 -4.77 19.01 -3.60
N ARG A 274 -5.00 20.17 -2.97
CA ARG A 274 -6.36 20.62 -2.55
C ARG A 274 -6.78 21.95 -3.13
N THR A 275 -5.83 22.81 -3.44
CA THR A 275 -6.06 24.10 -4.12
C THR A 275 -5.73 23.94 -5.59
N PHE A 276 -6.69 24.24 -6.46
CA PHE A 276 -6.55 24.12 -7.90
C PHE A 276 -6.77 25.48 -8.57
N ASP A 277 -5.82 25.87 -9.41
CA ASP A 277 -5.96 27.01 -10.32
C ASP A 277 -6.35 26.52 -11.71
N PHE A 278 -7.43 27.07 -12.26
CA PHE A 278 -7.91 26.68 -13.59
C PHE A 278 -6.99 27.23 -14.69
N GLN A 279 -6.50 26.34 -15.55
CA GLN A 279 -5.72 26.62 -16.76
C GLN A 279 -6.29 25.92 -18.01
N GLY A 280 -7.54 25.46 -17.93
CA GLY A 280 -8.21 24.73 -19.00
C GLY A 280 -8.58 25.59 -20.20
N THR A 281 -8.59 24.98 -21.39
CA THR A 281 -9.11 25.60 -22.60
C THR A 281 -10.53 25.12 -22.86
N ILE A 282 -11.44 26.07 -23.04
CA ILE A 282 -12.85 25.81 -23.28
C ILE A 282 -13.14 26.12 -24.75
N ILE A 283 -13.82 25.20 -25.43
CA ILE A 283 -14.19 25.32 -26.83
C ILE A 283 -15.70 25.26 -26.99
N ASP A 284 -16.21 26.02 -27.95
CA ASP A 284 -17.61 25.97 -28.39
C ASP A 284 -17.82 24.87 -29.45
N GLN A 285 -19.06 24.60 -29.84
CA GLN A 285 -19.46 23.60 -30.86
C GLN A 285 -18.72 23.76 -32.20
N ASN A 286 -18.29 24.98 -32.51
CA ASN A 286 -17.53 25.30 -33.74
C ASN A 286 -16.01 25.19 -33.57
N GLY A 287 -15.52 24.74 -32.41
CA GLY A 287 -14.08 24.63 -32.11
C GLY A 287 -13.39 25.95 -31.75
N THR A 288 -14.15 27.05 -31.64
CA THR A 288 -13.62 28.36 -31.24
C THR A 288 -13.32 28.36 -29.74
N VAL A 289 -12.12 28.79 -29.37
CA VAL A 289 -11.71 28.94 -27.96
C VAL A 289 -12.45 30.10 -27.31
N LYS A 290 -13.11 29.85 -26.17
CA LYS A 290 -13.78 30.86 -25.35
C LYS A 290 -12.94 31.15 -24.11
N ILE A 291 -12.66 32.43 -23.87
CA ILE A 291 -11.90 32.90 -22.70
C ILE A 291 -12.91 33.25 -21.59
N PRO A 292 -12.72 32.76 -20.35
CA PRO A 292 -13.60 33.11 -19.23
C PRO A 292 -13.52 34.61 -18.89
N LYS A 293 -14.67 35.20 -18.51
CA LYS A 293 -14.78 36.64 -18.17
C LYS A 293 -14.21 37.01 -16.80
N LYS A 294 -14.14 36.04 -15.88
CA LYS A 294 -13.61 36.17 -14.52
C LYS A 294 -12.69 34.99 -14.20
N THR A 295 -11.85 35.15 -13.16
CA THR A 295 -11.10 34.04 -12.58
C THR A 295 -12.07 32.92 -12.20
N VAL A 296 -11.85 31.74 -12.76
CA VAL A 296 -12.67 30.56 -12.50
C VAL A 296 -12.25 30.00 -11.14
N ASN A 297 -13.13 30.11 -10.14
CA ASN A 297 -12.90 29.52 -8.85
C ASN A 297 -13.20 28.03 -8.92
N VAL A 298 -12.16 27.21 -8.76
CA VAL A 298 -12.31 25.74 -8.71
C VAL A 298 -12.67 25.33 -7.29
N THR A 299 -13.83 24.73 -7.11
CA THR A 299 -14.23 24.13 -5.84
C THR A 299 -13.81 22.66 -5.81
N THR A 300 -12.94 22.31 -4.86
CA THR A 300 -12.46 20.95 -4.66
C THR A 300 -13.47 20.15 -3.84
N VAL A 301 -14.09 19.15 -4.45
CA VAL A 301 -14.96 18.20 -3.74
C VAL A 301 -14.10 17.16 -3.01
N GLN A 302 -13.04 16.70 -3.68
CA GLN A 302 -12.06 15.78 -3.11
C GLN A 302 -10.67 16.15 -3.61
N GLY A 303 -9.71 16.25 -2.69
CA GLY A 303 -8.31 16.50 -3.04
C GLY A 303 -7.70 15.37 -3.86
N ALA A 304 -6.57 15.63 -4.51
CA ALA A 304 -5.85 14.63 -5.29
C ALA A 304 -5.40 13.48 -4.39
N ILE A 305 -5.89 12.27 -4.69
CA ILE A 305 -5.52 11.04 -3.99
C ILE A 305 -5.38 9.90 -5.02
N ASN A 306 -4.89 8.73 -4.61
CA ASN A 306 -4.79 7.52 -5.43
C ASN A 306 -3.65 7.51 -6.48
N GLY A 307 -2.72 8.45 -6.40
CA GLY A 307 -1.44 8.34 -7.07
C GLY A 307 -0.61 7.21 -6.46
N SER A 308 -0.09 6.30 -7.29
CA SER A 308 0.72 5.16 -6.83
C SER A 308 1.82 4.89 -7.83
N GLU A 309 2.96 4.44 -7.31
CA GLU A 309 4.01 3.86 -8.13
C GLU A 309 3.56 2.55 -8.77
N ILE A 310 4.34 2.14 -9.77
CA ILE A 310 4.20 0.87 -10.47
C ILE A 310 4.24 -0.30 -9.48
N GLU A 311 3.56 -1.40 -9.83
CA GLU A 311 3.44 -2.53 -8.91
C GLU A 311 4.77 -3.19 -8.56
N ASN A 312 5.04 -3.42 -7.27
CA ASN A 312 6.28 -4.07 -6.84
C ASN A 312 6.35 -5.54 -7.31
N LEU A 313 7.54 -6.00 -7.70
CA LEU A 313 7.86 -7.37 -8.14
C LEU A 313 7.34 -8.45 -7.17
N ASN A 314 7.48 -8.23 -5.85
CA ASN A 314 6.98 -9.17 -4.84
C ASN A 314 5.44 -9.29 -4.86
N SER A 315 4.73 -8.19 -5.13
CA SER A 315 3.27 -8.19 -5.28
C SER A 315 2.86 -8.99 -6.51
N ILE A 316 3.54 -8.80 -7.64
CA ILE A 316 3.26 -9.52 -8.89
C ILE A 316 3.45 -11.03 -8.69
N LYS A 317 4.58 -11.46 -8.10
CA LYS A 317 4.84 -12.88 -7.82
C LYS A 317 3.80 -13.53 -6.92
N TYR A 318 3.23 -12.77 -5.99
CA TYR A 318 2.20 -13.25 -5.07
C TYR A 318 0.81 -13.29 -5.71
N LEU A 319 0.42 -12.24 -6.44
CA LEU A 319 -0.92 -12.08 -7.00
C LEU A 319 -1.10 -12.86 -8.30
N ALA A 320 -0.11 -12.90 -9.19
CA ALA A 320 -0.29 -13.46 -10.53
C ALA A 320 -0.72 -14.95 -10.51
N PRO A 321 -0.07 -15.86 -9.74
CA PRO A 321 -0.52 -17.25 -9.65
C PRO A 321 -1.90 -17.40 -9.00
N ARG A 322 -2.25 -16.50 -8.08
CA ARG A 322 -3.54 -16.53 -7.36
C ARG A 322 -4.69 -16.11 -8.25
N THR A 323 -4.51 -15.03 -9.01
CA THR A 323 -5.50 -14.58 -9.99
C THR A 323 -5.73 -15.66 -11.06
N TYR A 324 -4.67 -16.33 -11.51
CA TYR A 324 -4.78 -17.47 -12.41
C TYR A 324 -5.56 -18.64 -11.78
N SER A 325 -5.26 -18.99 -10.52
CA SER A 325 -5.98 -20.04 -9.79
C SER A 325 -7.46 -19.71 -9.55
N ALA A 326 -7.80 -18.44 -9.34
CA ALA A 326 -9.16 -17.99 -9.12
C ALA A 326 -10.02 -18.04 -10.39
N GLN A 327 -9.41 -18.11 -11.58
CA GLN A 327 -10.11 -18.12 -12.88
C GLN A 327 -11.18 -17.02 -13.02
N TYR A 328 -10.89 -15.81 -12.50
CA TYR A 328 -11.84 -14.69 -12.46
C TYR A 328 -13.17 -15.03 -11.75
N ARG A 329 -13.14 -15.85 -10.69
CA ARG A 329 -14.31 -16.17 -9.85
C ARG A 329 -13.93 -16.19 -8.37
N ALA A 330 -14.76 -15.61 -7.52
CA ALA A 330 -14.52 -15.55 -6.08
C ALA A 330 -15.22 -16.71 -5.38
N VAL A 331 -14.47 -17.78 -5.07
CA VAL A 331 -15.00 -18.97 -4.38
C VAL A 331 -14.38 -19.11 -2.99
N THR A 332 -13.05 -19.12 -2.92
CA THR A 332 -12.31 -19.24 -1.67
C THR A 332 -11.98 -17.85 -1.11
N PRO A 333 -11.73 -17.72 0.21
CA PRO A 333 -11.30 -16.44 0.80
C PRO A 333 -10.10 -15.81 0.09
N ARG A 334 -9.16 -16.64 -0.38
CA ARG A 334 -7.97 -16.18 -1.12
C ARG A 334 -8.30 -15.66 -2.53
N ASP A 335 -9.34 -16.20 -3.17
CA ASP A 335 -9.80 -15.69 -4.48
C ASP A 335 -10.42 -14.31 -4.32
N TYR A 336 -11.19 -14.09 -3.25
CA TYR A 336 -11.71 -12.76 -2.91
C TYR A 336 -10.56 -11.76 -2.68
N GLU A 337 -9.49 -12.13 -1.98
CA GLU A 337 -8.31 -11.27 -1.80
C GLU A 337 -7.69 -10.83 -3.14
N ALA A 338 -7.47 -11.79 -4.06
CA ALA A 338 -6.87 -11.51 -5.36
C ALA A 338 -7.77 -10.62 -6.23
N ILE A 339 -9.07 -10.93 -6.29
CA ILE A 339 -10.05 -10.20 -7.11
C ILE A 339 -10.29 -8.79 -6.56
N ILE A 340 -10.37 -8.62 -5.24
CA ILE A 340 -10.53 -7.28 -4.63
C ILE A 340 -9.29 -6.42 -4.92
N SER A 341 -8.09 -7.00 -4.84
CA SER A 341 -6.85 -6.29 -5.17
C SER A 341 -6.79 -5.85 -6.64
N GLN A 342 -7.44 -6.58 -7.54
CA GLN A 342 -7.60 -6.21 -8.95
C GLN A 342 -8.68 -5.13 -9.16
N ILE A 343 -9.83 -5.26 -8.51
CA ILE A 343 -10.98 -4.34 -8.65
C ILE A 343 -10.71 -2.98 -8.01
N TYR A 344 -10.04 -2.99 -6.86
CA TYR A 344 -9.68 -1.80 -6.08
C TYR A 344 -8.17 -1.81 -5.82
N PRO A 345 -7.37 -1.31 -6.78
CA PRO A 345 -5.92 -1.27 -6.69
C PRO A 345 -5.36 -0.48 -5.50
N GLN A 346 -6.18 0.43 -4.95
CA GLN A 346 -5.82 1.24 -3.77
C GLN A 346 -5.85 0.42 -2.48
N THR A 347 -6.13 -0.88 -2.55
CA THR A 347 -5.99 -1.79 -1.42
C THR A 347 -4.52 -2.08 -1.16
N GLU A 348 -4.08 -1.85 0.07
CA GLU A 348 -2.80 -2.35 0.58
C GLU A 348 -2.91 -3.81 1.02
N SER A 349 -3.98 -4.14 1.73
CA SER A 349 -4.24 -5.51 2.22
C SER A 349 -5.73 -5.79 2.35
N VAL A 350 -6.11 -7.06 2.12
CA VAL A 350 -7.47 -7.56 2.27
C VAL A 350 -7.46 -8.74 3.24
N ALA A 351 -8.40 -8.77 4.18
CA ALA A 351 -8.80 -9.98 4.88
C ALA A 351 -10.19 -10.39 4.45
N VAL A 352 -10.34 -11.68 4.22
CA VAL A 352 -11.62 -12.29 3.92
C VAL A 352 -11.86 -13.40 4.92
N VAL A 353 -12.95 -13.29 5.67
CA VAL A 353 -13.37 -14.27 6.67
C VAL A 353 -14.74 -14.79 6.31
N GLY A 354 -14.85 -16.11 6.21
CA GLY A 354 -16.11 -16.80 6.02
C GLY A 354 -16.97 -16.68 7.27
N GLY A 355 -18.27 -16.44 7.09
CA GLY A 355 -19.18 -16.31 8.22
C GLY A 355 -19.28 -17.57 9.09
N GLU A 356 -18.85 -18.73 8.59
CA GLU A 356 -18.72 -19.97 9.36
C GLU A 356 -17.65 -19.93 10.46
N GLU A 357 -16.65 -19.06 10.33
CA GLU A 357 -15.56 -18.93 11.32
C GLU A 357 -15.89 -17.92 12.44
N MET A 358 -17.06 -17.25 12.33
CA MET A 358 -17.50 -16.26 13.30
C MET A 358 -18.11 -16.90 14.55
N ASP A 359 -17.98 -16.21 15.68
CA ASP A 359 -18.71 -16.51 16.91
C ASP A 359 -19.67 -15.36 17.22
N PRO A 360 -21.01 -15.52 17.05
CA PRO A 360 -21.73 -16.69 16.54
C PRO A 360 -21.63 -16.84 14.99
N PRO A 361 -21.79 -18.06 14.45
CA PRO A 361 -21.61 -18.32 13.02
C PRO A 361 -22.74 -17.72 12.17
N GLN A 362 -22.37 -17.11 11.04
CA GLN A 362 -23.26 -16.46 10.07
C GLN A 362 -23.11 -17.06 8.67
N PHE A 363 -23.72 -18.21 8.42
CA PHE A 363 -23.63 -18.91 7.13
C PHE A 363 -24.14 -18.07 5.94
N GLY A 364 -23.53 -18.25 4.77
CA GLY A 364 -23.90 -17.53 3.54
C GLY A 364 -23.43 -16.08 3.47
N THR A 365 -22.63 -15.63 4.44
CA THR A 365 -22.03 -14.29 4.45
C THR A 365 -20.51 -14.37 4.44
N VAL A 366 -19.89 -13.48 3.68
CA VAL A 366 -18.43 -13.30 3.65
C VAL A 366 -18.12 -11.90 4.16
N ARG A 367 -17.31 -11.81 5.20
CA ARG A 367 -16.84 -10.55 5.75
C ARG A 367 -15.52 -10.18 5.10
N ILE A 368 -15.46 -8.97 4.59
CA ILE A 368 -14.30 -8.44 3.90
C ILE A 368 -13.84 -7.20 4.68
N SER A 369 -12.57 -7.20 5.08
CA SER A 369 -11.92 -6.03 5.68
C SER A 369 -10.83 -5.55 4.73
N ILE A 370 -10.84 -4.26 4.38
CA ILE A 370 -9.95 -3.68 3.39
C ILE A 370 -9.16 -2.56 4.06
N LYS A 371 -7.84 -2.61 3.96
CA LYS A 371 -6.95 -1.49 4.28
C LYS A 371 -6.60 -0.73 3.00
N PRO A 372 -7.06 0.52 2.80
CA PRO A 372 -6.61 1.31 1.68
C PRO A 372 -5.17 1.82 1.91
N LYS A 373 -4.43 2.10 0.85
CA LYS A 373 -3.08 2.70 0.94
C LYS A 373 -3.13 4.11 1.54
N ASN A 374 -4.16 4.88 1.19
CA ASN A 374 -4.30 6.30 1.53
C ASN A 374 -5.31 6.54 2.67
N GLY A 375 -5.23 5.75 3.73
CA GLY A 375 -6.03 5.95 4.94
C GLY A 375 -6.26 4.67 5.73
N THR A 376 -6.92 4.80 6.88
CA THR A 376 -7.27 3.66 7.73
C THR A 376 -8.65 3.08 7.42
N TYR A 377 -9.47 3.80 6.64
CA TYR A 377 -10.85 3.43 6.36
C TYR A 377 -11.20 3.64 4.89
N VAL A 378 -12.10 2.80 4.38
CA VAL A 378 -12.68 2.92 3.04
C VAL A 378 -13.93 3.78 3.11
N SER A 379 -14.10 4.71 2.17
CA SER A 379 -15.31 5.55 2.08
C SER A 379 -16.55 4.69 1.80
N ASP A 380 -17.72 5.12 2.24
CA ASP A 380 -18.95 4.35 2.00
C ASP A 380 -19.32 4.26 0.51
N PHE A 381 -18.93 5.28 -0.28
CA PHE A 381 -19.06 5.25 -1.74
C PHE A 381 -18.18 4.14 -2.35
N ASP A 382 -16.92 4.05 -1.94
CA ASP A 382 -16.00 3.01 -2.40
C ASP A 382 -16.48 1.61 -1.97
N LYS A 383 -17.02 1.48 -0.74
CA LYS A 383 -17.62 0.21 -0.28
C LYS A 383 -18.76 -0.23 -1.21
N GLN A 384 -19.63 0.68 -1.63
CA GLN A 384 -20.72 0.36 -2.56
C GLN A 384 -20.19 0.01 -3.95
N MET A 385 -19.20 0.75 -4.46
CA MET A 385 -18.56 0.46 -5.75
C MET A 385 -17.90 -0.91 -5.75
N ILE A 386 -17.10 -1.23 -4.73
CA ILE A 386 -16.44 -2.53 -4.57
C ILE A 386 -17.49 -3.63 -4.50
N LYS A 387 -18.54 -3.46 -3.69
CA LYS A 387 -19.61 -4.45 -3.57
C LYS A 387 -20.32 -4.69 -4.91
N SER A 388 -20.56 -3.64 -5.69
CA SER A 388 -21.20 -3.74 -7.00
C SER A 388 -20.33 -4.53 -7.99
N LYS A 389 -19.03 -4.20 -8.07
CA LYS A 389 -18.08 -4.90 -8.93
C LYS A 389 -17.84 -6.34 -8.47
N LEU A 390 -17.81 -6.59 -7.16
CA LEU A 390 -17.60 -7.93 -6.61
C LEU A 390 -18.75 -8.91 -6.98
N LYS A 391 -19.98 -8.39 -7.14
CA LYS A 391 -21.14 -9.22 -7.52
C LYS A 391 -20.99 -9.89 -8.88
N SER A 392 -20.22 -9.34 -9.83
CA SER A 392 -19.99 -10.02 -11.12
C SER A 392 -19.03 -11.21 -11.01
N TYR A 393 -18.28 -11.31 -9.91
CA TYR A 393 -17.30 -12.37 -9.66
C TYR A 393 -17.76 -13.38 -8.59
N ALA A 394 -18.65 -12.98 -7.69
CA ALA A 394 -19.14 -13.82 -6.60
C ALA A 394 -20.16 -14.87 -7.08
N ILE A 395 -20.17 -16.02 -6.41
CA ILE A 395 -21.18 -17.06 -6.64
C ILE A 395 -22.56 -16.57 -6.19
N ALA A 396 -23.59 -16.91 -6.95
CA ALA A 396 -24.97 -16.65 -6.57
C ALA A 396 -25.31 -17.29 -5.20
N GLY A 397 -25.88 -16.50 -4.29
CA GLY A 397 -26.30 -16.95 -2.95
C GLY A 397 -25.36 -16.55 -1.79
N ILE A 398 -24.16 -16.05 -2.08
CA ILE A 398 -23.23 -15.55 -1.05
C ILE A 398 -23.35 -14.02 -0.95
N ASN A 399 -23.56 -13.49 0.26
CA ASN A 399 -23.61 -12.04 0.50
C ASN A 399 -22.28 -11.54 1.07
N SER A 400 -21.64 -10.62 0.35
CA SER A 400 -20.42 -9.94 0.80
C SER A 400 -20.76 -8.72 1.67
N LYS A 401 -20.25 -8.70 2.91
CA LYS A 401 -20.34 -7.55 3.82
C LYS A 401 -18.95 -6.98 4.04
N ILE A 402 -18.75 -5.73 3.63
CA ILE A 402 -17.51 -4.99 3.89
C ILE A 402 -17.64 -4.38 5.29
N VAL A 403 -16.68 -4.67 6.17
CA VAL A 403 -16.61 -4.13 7.53
C VAL A 403 -15.31 -3.34 7.66
N ASP A 404 -15.32 -2.32 8.50
CA ASP A 404 -14.13 -1.53 8.77
C ASP A 404 -13.04 -2.37 9.45
N LEU A 405 -11.81 -2.01 9.12
CA LEU A 405 -10.61 -2.66 9.61
C LEU A 405 -10.43 -2.48 11.12
N LYS A 406 -10.07 -3.56 11.82
CA LYS A 406 -9.52 -3.50 13.17
C LYS A 406 -8.00 -3.60 13.09
N VAL A 407 -7.29 -2.55 13.49
CA VAL A 407 -5.81 -2.50 13.46
C VAL A 407 -5.24 -2.81 14.84
N LEU A 408 -4.26 -3.70 14.88
CA LEU A 408 -3.38 -3.94 16.02
C LEU A 408 -2.02 -3.34 15.68
N TYR A 409 -1.66 -2.25 16.37
CA TYR A 409 -0.35 -1.63 16.21
C TYR A 409 0.66 -2.34 17.10
N VAL A 410 1.80 -2.69 16.51
CA VAL A 410 2.96 -3.17 17.25
C VAL A 410 3.99 -2.06 17.28
N GLU A 411 4.34 -1.63 18.47
CA GLU A 411 5.33 -0.60 18.75
C GLU A 411 6.54 -1.24 19.42
N ILE A 412 7.72 -0.70 19.12
CA ILE A 412 8.97 -1.14 19.70
C ILE A 412 9.61 -0.01 20.51
N ASP A 413 10.17 -0.38 21.65
CA ASP A 413 11.06 0.45 22.44
C ASP A 413 12.42 -0.25 22.47
N SER A 414 13.32 0.19 21.60
CA SER A 414 14.64 -0.43 21.40
C SER A 414 15.73 0.48 21.92
N THR A 415 16.51 -0.05 22.86
CA THR A 415 17.76 0.56 23.34
C THR A 415 18.92 -0.16 22.65
N VAL A 416 19.55 0.53 21.70
CA VAL A 416 20.65 0.01 20.89
C VAL A 416 21.98 0.50 21.47
N TYR A 417 22.84 -0.46 21.79
CA TYR A 417 24.20 -0.24 22.27
C TYR A 417 25.15 -0.24 21.07
N TYR A 418 25.98 0.79 21.00
CA TYR A 418 26.88 0.96 19.86
C TYR A 418 28.28 1.36 20.30
N ASN A 419 29.26 0.97 19.48
CA ASN A 419 30.65 1.30 19.67
C ASN A 419 30.98 2.64 19.00
N THR A 420 31.47 3.61 19.77
CA THR A 420 31.79 4.96 19.27
C THR A 420 33.03 4.99 18.37
N SER A 421 33.89 3.96 18.39
CA SER A 421 35.08 3.88 17.53
C SER A 421 34.78 3.50 16.08
N GLN A 422 33.62 2.91 15.81
CA GLN A 422 33.22 2.44 14.48
C GLN A 422 32.08 3.26 13.86
N ILE A 423 31.57 4.28 14.56
CA ILE A 423 30.38 5.03 14.16
C ILE A 423 30.64 6.53 14.33
N ASP A 424 30.41 7.28 13.25
CA ASP A 424 30.69 8.73 13.21
C ASP A 424 29.68 9.57 13.99
N THR A 425 28.38 9.32 13.81
CA THR A 425 27.31 10.06 14.50
C THR A 425 26.14 9.14 14.90
N PRO A 426 25.59 9.30 16.12
CA PRO A 426 24.45 8.49 16.58
C PRO A 426 23.19 8.77 15.76
N ASP A 427 22.90 10.02 15.39
CA ASP A 427 21.68 10.36 14.66
C ASP A 427 21.63 9.72 13.26
N ALA A 428 22.78 9.59 12.58
CA ALA A 428 22.86 8.89 11.31
C ALA A 428 22.57 7.39 11.45
N LEU A 429 23.08 6.75 12.52
CA LEU A 429 22.77 5.34 12.79
C LEU A 429 21.30 5.17 13.17
N LYS A 430 20.73 6.09 13.97
CA LYS A 430 19.29 6.10 14.26
C LYS A 430 18.46 6.18 12.98
N SER A 431 18.79 7.10 12.08
CA SER A 431 18.09 7.23 10.80
C SER A 431 18.21 5.95 9.96
N LYS A 432 19.40 5.33 9.89
CA LYS A 432 19.60 4.06 9.17
C LYS A 432 18.76 2.92 9.76
N ILE A 433 18.72 2.80 11.09
CA ILE A 433 17.90 1.79 11.77
C ILE A 433 16.42 2.05 11.51
N THR A 434 15.96 3.29 11.65
CA THR A 434 14.57 3.67 11.35
C THR A 434 14.22 3.33 9.92
N SER A 435 15.05 3.71 8.92
CA SER A 435 14.83 3.40 7.50
C SER A 435 14.80 1.90 7.20
N ALA A 436 15.68 1.11 7.84
CA ALA A 436 15.68 -0.34 7.70
C ALA A 436 14.41 -0.97 8.30
N LEU A 437 13.95 -0.45 9.44
CA LEU A 437 12.69 -0.88 10.07
C LEU A 437 11.47 -0.47 9.26
N THR A 438 11.41 0.74 8.67
CA THR A 438 10.31 1.13 7.76
C THR A 438 10.31 0.26 6.51
N THR A 439 11.47 0.03 5.90
CA THR A 439 11.59 -0.88 4.74
C THR A 439 11.08 -2.29 5.07
N TYR A 440 11.41 -2.78 6.27
CA TYR A 440 10.92 -4.08 6.75
C TYR A 440 9.42 -4.07 7.04
N ALA A 441 8.88 -2.98 7.59
CA ALA A 441 7.44 -2.79 7.81
C ALA A 441 6.66 -2.80 6.49
N ASP A 442 7.19 -2.13 5.46
CA ASP A 442 6.60 -2.05 4.11
C ASP A 442 6.67 -3.38 3.35
N THR A 443 7.42 -4.35 3.87
CA THR A 443 7.47 -5.69 3.28
C THR A 443 6.14 -6.41 3.52
N VAL A 444 5.59 -7.02 2.47
CA VAL A 444 4.26 -7.68 2.41
C VAL A 444 4.03 -8.73 3.50
N ASP A 445 5.09 -9.23 4.14
CA ASP A 445 5.01 -10.31 5.12
C ASP A 445 4.60 -9.92 6.54
N ILE A 446 4.73 -8.64 6.92
CA ILE A 446 4.46 -8.19 8.29
C ILE A 446 3.11 -7.48 8.34
N ASN A 447 2.97 -6.46 7.49
CA ASN A 447 1.80 -5.60 7.39
C ASN A 447 0.67 -6.32 6.60
N LYS A 448 0.23 -7.46 7.13
CA LYS A 448 -0.83 -8.28 6.57
C LYS A 448 -1.80 -8.75 7.65
N PHE A 449 -3.02 -9.02 7.21
CA PHE A 449 -3.97 -9.77 8.02
C PHE A 449 -3.44 -11.18 8.29
N GLY A 450 -3.60 -11.66 9.53
CA GLY A 450 -2.98 -12.92 9.92
C GLY A 450 -1.45 -12.87 10.03
N GLY A 451 -0.86 -11.66 9.93
CA GLY A 451 0.57 -11.42 10.05
C GLY A 451 1.09 -11.86 11.42
N ARG A 452 2.34 -12.32 11.43
CA ARG A 452 3.03 -12.70 12.67
C ARG A 452 4.25 -11.82 12.81
N PHE A 453 4.23 -10.95 13.80
CA PHE A 453 5.42 -10.23 14.22
C PHE A 453 6.32 -11.17 15.00
N LYS A 454 7.54 -11.38 14.49
CA LYS A 454 8.55 -12.23 15.12
C LYS A 454 9.62 -11.35 15.72
N TYR A 455 9.73 -11.36 17.05
CA TYR A 455 10.68 -10.52 17.78
C TYR A 455 12.13 -10.77 17.36
N SER A 456 12.52 -12.05 17.23
CA SER A 456 13.90 -12.44 16.91
C SER A 456 14.37 -11.92 15.55
N LYS A 457 13.48 -11.91 14.55
CA LYS A 457 13.80 -11.38 13.21
C LYS A 457 14.00 -9.87 13.22
N THR A 458 13.18 -9.15 13.98
CA THR A 458 13.30 -7.69 14.12
C THR A 458 14.57 -7.31 14.89
N SER A 459 14.91 -8.06 15.94
CA SER A 459 16.18 -7.87 16.66
C SER A 459 17.38 -8.11 15.74
N GLN A 460 17.39 -9.23 15.00
CA GLN A 460 18.46 -9.55 14.05
C GLN A 460 18.59 -8.50 12.94
N LEU A 461 17.47 -7.94 12.48
CA LEU A 461 17.49 -6.88 11.48
C LEU A 461 18.22 -5.64 12.01
N ILE A 462 17.91 -5.22 13.25
CA ILE A 462 18.58 -4.09 13.90
C ILE A 462 20.08 -4.35 14.01
N ASP A 463 20.48 -5.54 14.45
CA ASP A 463 21.91 -5.90 14.59
C ASP A 463 22.64 -5.94 13.24
N ARG A 464 21.95 -6.26 12.13
CA ARG A 464 22.54 -6.33 10.78
C ARG A 464 22.72 -4.95 10.13
N VAL A 465 22.07 -3.89 10.62
CA VAL A 465 22.16 -2.56 9.99
C VAL A 465 23.60 -2.05 9.95
N HIS A 466 24.37 -2.31 11.01
CA HIS A 466 25.74 -1.84 11.10
C HIS A 466 26.60 -2.74 12.01
N ASN A 467 27.81 -3.06 11.58
CA ASN A 467 28.75 -3.90 12.36
C ASN A 467 29.17 -3.26 13.70
N GLY A 468 28.99 -1.94 13.85
CA GLY A 468 29.30 -1.21 15.08
C GLY A 468 28.25 -1.34 16.20
N ILE A 469 27.16 -2.07 15.96
CA ILE A 469 26.14 -2.37 16.98
C ILE A 469 26.65 -3.55 17.82
N THR A 470 26.72 -3.36 19.13
CA THR A 470 27.25 -4.37 20.06
C THR A 470 26.14 -5.20 20.68
N SER A 471 25.01 -4.57 20.99
CA SER A 471 23.84 -5.21 21.58
C SER A 471 22.58 -4.40 21.33
N ASN A 472 21.43 -5.06 21.40
CA ASN A 472 20.13 -4.44 21.31
C ASN A 472 19.18 -5.05 22.34
N ILE A 473 18.60 -4.20 23.19
CA ILE A 473 17.51 -4.59 24.08
C ILE A 473 16.23 -3.97 23.53
N THR A 474 15.36 -4.82 22.98
CA THR A 474 14.10 -4.42 22.34
C THR A 474 12.92 -4.84 23.22
N LYS A 475 11.98 -3.92 23.46
CA LYS A 475 10.73 -4.19 24.18
C LYS A 475 9.56 -3.99 23.23
N VAL A 476 8.58 -4.89 23.30
CA VAL A 476 7.41 -4.88 22.41
C VAL A 476 6.18 -4.38 23.17
N LYS A 477 5.44 -3.46 22.56
CA LYS A 477 4.19 -2.90 23.07
C LYS A 477 3.11 -3.10 22.00
N ILE A 478 1.90 -3.43 22.43
CA ILE A 478 0.75 -3.50 21.52
C ILE A 478 -0.19 -2.34 21.80
N ARG A 479 -0.63 -1.68 20.74
CA ARG A 479 -1.61 -0.60 20.79
C ARG A 479 -2.83 -0.95 19.95
N ARG A 480 -3.99 -0.57 20.43
CA ARG A 480 -5.22 -0.56 19.65
C ARG A 480 -5.95 0.75 19.86
N ASP A 481 -6.39 1.32 18.75
CA ASP A 481 -7.10 2.59 18.73
C ASP A 481 -8.60 2.34 18.86
N LEU A 482 -9.21 2.97 19.86
CA LEU A 482 -10.65 2.98 20.07
C LEU A 482 -11.22 4.27 19.49
N LYS A 483 -12.12 4.16 18.52
CA LYS A 483 -12.89 5.32 18.06
C LYS A 483 -14.06 5.55 19.01
N ALA A 484 -14.03 6.64 19.75
CA ALA A 484 -15.10 7.04 20.65
C ALA A 484 -16.23 7.69 19.84
N LEU A 485 -17.47 7.29 20.11
CA LEU A 485 -18.64 8.07 19.71
C LEU A 485 -18.81 9.21 20.71
N VAL A 486 -18.55 10.44 20.27
CA VAL A 486 -18.67 11.64 21.11
C VAL A 486 -20.14 11.91 21.42
N ASP A 487 -20.41 12.31 22.66
CA ASP A 487 -21.74 12.66 23.19
C ASP A 487 -22.81 11.54 23.07
N GLN A 488 -22.36 10.28 22.97
CA GLN A 488 -23.25 9.13 22.99
C GLN A 488 -22.73 8.06 23.95
N SER A 489 -23.67 7.45 24.68
CA SER A 489 -23.40 6.29 25.52
C SER A 489 -23.23 5.05 24.64
N ALA A 490 -22.01 4.51 24.60
CA ALA A 490 -21.70 3.31 23.84
C ALA A 490 -20.96 2.27 24.69
N GLN A 491 -21.10 1.01 24.32
CA GLN A 491 -20.31 -0.10 24.85
C GLN A 491 -19.21 -0.43 23.84
N TYR A 492 -18.01 -0.74 24.35
CA TYR A 492 -16.86 -0.98 23.49
C TYR A 492 -16.21 -2.33 23.80
N GLU A 493 -15.87 -3.05 22.74
CA GLU A 493 -15.17 -4.33 22.81
C GLU A 493 -13.85 -4.23 22.02
N LEU A 494 -12.74 -4.44 22.72
CA LEU A 494 -11.41 -4.51 22.12
C LEU A 494 -10.76 -5.88 22.37
N CYS A 495 -10.76 -6.72 21.35
CA CYS A 495 -10.00 -7.97 21.31
C CYS A 495 -8.59 -7.75 20.71
N PHE A 496 -7.53 -7.93 21.49
CA PHE A 496 -6.15 -7.86 21.01
C PHE A 496 -5.66 -9.19 20.43
N GLY A 497 -6.39 -10.29 20.68
CA GLY A 497 -6.12 -11.63 20.15
C GLY A 497 -4.85 -12.31 20.70
N ASN A 498 -4.13 -11.62 21.60
CA ASN A 498 -2.91 -12.09 22.23
C ASN A 498 -3.03 -11.98 23.74
N ARG A 499 -2.37 -12.88 24.47
CA ARG A 499 -2.35 -12.87 25.93
C ARG A 499 -1.58 -11.66 26.45
N PHE A 500 -2.06 -11.08 27.53
CA PHE A 500 -1.39 -9.98 28.21
C PHE A 500 -0.55 -10.48 29.38
N HIS A 501 0.60 -9.85 29.58
CA HIS A 501 1.41 -10.07 30.76
C HIS A 501 0.74 -9.42 31.99
N ILE A 502 0.68 -10.13 33.11
CA ILE A 502 0.00 -9.64 34.32
C ILE A 502 1.02 -9.23 35.38
N ASN A 503 1.10 -7.93 35.67
CA ASN A 503 1.81 -7.40 36.83
C ASN A 503 0.88 -7.33 38.06
N GLN A 504 1.37 -7.82 39.20
CA GLN A 504 0.63 -7.85 40.48
C GLN A 504 0.34 -6.45 41.05
N GLN A 505 1.05 -5.41 40.61
CA GLN A 505 0.84 -4.03 41.04
C GLN A 505 -0.25 -3.28 40.23
N GLY A 506 -0.78 -3.89 39.15
CA GLY A 506 -1.65 -3.20 38.17
C GLY A 506 -0.86 -2.41 37.12
N ALA A 507 -1.55 -1.72 36.22
CA ALA A 507 -1.00 -0.91 35.12
C ALA A 507 -0.48 -1.68 33.89
N ASN A 508 -1.07 -2.84 33.59
CA ASN A 508 -0.79 -3.59 32.36
C ASN A 508 -1.44 -2.94 31.13
N ILE A 509 -2.59 -2.30 31.33
CA ILE A 509 -3.30 -1.53 30.29
C ILE A 509 -3.16 -0.05 30.60
N LYS A 510 -2.81 0.73 29.57
CA LYS A 510 -2.66 2.18 29.64
C LYS A 510 -3.43 2.81 28.50
N SER A 511 -4.13 3.92 28.71
CA SER A 511 -4.75 4.67 27.61
C SER A 511 -4.24 6.09 27.48
N THR A 512 -4.51 6.73 26.34
CA THR A 512 -4.49 8.20 26.24
C THR A 512 -5.67 8.81 27.00
N GLY A 513 -5.56 10.10 27.30
CA GLY A 513 -6.56 10.83 28.08
C GLY A 513 -7.84 11.11 27.31
N PHE A 514 -9.00 11.02 27.98
CA PHE A 514 -10.30 11.44 27.46
C PHE A 514 -11.15 12.08 28.56
N MET A 515 -12.20 12.79 28.18
CA MET A 515 -13.16 13.42 29.11
C MET A 515 -14.48 12.66 29.09
N ILE A 516 -15.16 12.63 30.24
CA ILE A 516 -16.42 11.92 30.45
C ILE A 516 -17.47 12.90 30.97
N ASN A 517 -18.74 12.63 30.66
CA ASN A 517 -19.84 13.42 31.19
C ASN A 517 -19.92 13.30 32.73
N GLY A 518 -19.91 14.45 33.41
CA GLY A 518 -19.90 14.54 34.88
C GLY A 518 -18.52 14.67 35.53
N TYR A 519 -17.43 14.76 34.76
CA TYR A 519 -16.08 15.01 35.30
C TYR A 519 -15.26 15.96 34.40
N ASP A 520 -14.86 17.11 34.93
CA ASP A 520 -14.16 18.18 34.18
C ASP A 520 -12.64 17.95 34.02
N LYS A 521 -12.11 16.80 34.47
CA LYS A 521 -10.69 16.45 34.36
C LYS A 521 -10.48 15.30 33.36
N VAL A 522 -9.32 15.32 32.69
CA VAL A 522 -8.89 14.24 31.81
C VAL A 522 -8.71 12.94 32.62
N VAL A 523 -9.36 11.88 32.16
CA VAL A 523 -9.27 10.54 32.73
C VAL A 523 -8.47 9.60 31.83
N TYR A 524 -7.84 8.61 32.44
CA TYR A 524 -7.10 7.53 31.80
C TYR A 524 -7.65 6.19 32.24
N ILE A 525 -7.59 5.19 31.36
CA ILE A 525 -7.91 3.80 31.68
C ILE A 525 -6.66 3.14 32.24
N THR A 526 -6.82 2.52 33.40
CA THR A 526 -5.85 1.61 34.01
C THR A 526 -6.55 0.32 34.43
N ASP A 527 -5.82 -0.77 34.58
CA ASP A 527 -6.33 -2.03 35.10
C ASP A 527 -5.84 -2.33 36.52
N VAL A 528 -6.67 -3.06 37.26
CA VAL A 528 -6.27 -3.74 38.49
C VAL A 528 -6.66 -5.21 38.35
N PRO A 529 -5.68 -6.15 38.30
CA PRO A 529 -5.99 -7.57 38.21
C PRO A 529 -6.68 -8.06 39.48
N ASN A 530 -7.58 -9.04 39.34
CA ASN A 530 -8.26 -9.63 40.50
C ASN A 530 -7.25 -10.36 41.39
N LYS A 531 -7.33 -10.08 42.70
CA LYS A 531 -6.49 -10.67 43.73
C LYS A 531 -7.33 -11.52 44.66
N ASP A 532 -6.78 -12.65 45.09
CA ASP A 532 -7.33 -13.48 46.15
C ASP A 532 -7.15 -12.79 47.52
N GLU A 533 -7.79 -13.30 48.58
CA GLU A 533 -7.73 -12.74 49.95
C GLU A 533 -6.29 -12.61 50.49
N ASN A 534 -5.33 -13.35 49.92
CA ASN A 534 -3.91 -13.32 50.26
C ASN A 534 -3.06 -12.34 49.43
N GLY A 535 -3.67 -11.51 48.56
CA GLY A 535 -2.97 -10.51 47.75
C GLY A 535 -2.22 -11.05 46.53
N ASN A 536 -2.29 -12.36 46.28
CA ASN A 536 -1.79 -13.02 45.09
C ASN A 536 -2.85 -13.03 43.97
N LEU A 537 -2.42 -13.26 42.73
CA LEU A 537 -3.33 -13.41 41.59
C LEU A 537 -4.25 -14.62 41.80
N ASP A 538 -5.57 -14.40 41.72
CA ASP A 538 -6.63 -15.40 41.96
C ASP A 538 -6.68 -16.53 40.91
N GLY A 539 -5.71 -16.60 39.99
CA GLY A 539 -5.69 -17.60 38.91
C GLY A 539 -6.83 -17.47 37.88
N SER A 540 -7.82 -16.61 38.12
CA SER A 540 -8.96 -16.34 37.25
C SER A 540 -8.58 -15.60 35.95
N MET A 541 -7.35 -15.06 35.86
CA MET A 541 -6.81 -14.34 34.69
C MET A 541 -7.75 -13.22 34.19
N LYS A 542 -8.53 -12.61 35.09
CA LYS A 542 -9.43 -11.49 34.84
C LYS A 542 -9.04 -10.28 35.68
N GLY A 543 -9.32 -9.09 35.17
CA GLY A 543 -9.08 -7.82 35.86
C GLY A 543 -10.23 -6.85 35.69
N ASN A 544 -10.34 -5.91 36.62
CA ASN A 544 -11.32 -4.84 36.54
C ASN A 544 -10.64 -3.56 36.03
N LEU A 545 -11.30 -2.86 35.10
CA LEU A 545 -10.83 -1.58 34.59
C LEU A 545 -11.26 -0.46 35.53
N GLY A 546 -10.33 0.44 35.82
CA GLY A 546 -10.57 1.67 36.56
C GLY A 546 -10.26 2.89 35.70
N LEU A 547 -10.96 3.98 35.98
CA LEU A 547 -10.59 5.30 35.45
C LEU A 547 -9.80 6.04 36.53
N VAL A 548 -8.62 6.54 36.16
CA VAL A 548 -7.78 7.39 37.01
C VAL A 548 -7.67 8.78 36.40
N SER A 549 -7.76 9.81 37.23
CA SER A 549 -7.42 11.18 36.83
C SER A 549 -6.14 11.62 37.51
N ARG A 550 -5.37 12.45 36.82
CA ARG A 550 -4.13 13.05 37.36
C ARG A 550 -4.48 14.33 38.11
N ASP A 551 -4.03 14.45 39.35
CA ASP A 551 -4.05 15.74 40.07
C ASP A 551 -2.70 16.47 39.97
N ALA A 552 -2.67 17.77 40.32
CA ALA A 552 -1.52 18.68 40.16
C ALA A 552 -0.18 18.20 40.80
N ASN A 553 -0.23 17.20 41.69
CA ASN A 553 0.94 16.61 42.37
C ASN A 553 1.39 15.26 41.79
N SER A 554 0.92 14.86 40.60
CA SER A 554 1.21 13.55 39.98
C SER A 554 0.79 12.34 40.83
N VAL A 555 -0.23 12.52 41.68
CA VAL A 555 -0.92 11.45 42.41
C VAL A 555 -2.19 11.09 41.62
N PHE A 556 -2.38 9.80 41.36
CA PHE A 556 -3.50 9.27 40.60
C PHE A 556 -4.71 9.04 41.52
N ASN A 557 -5.80 9.76 41.28
CA ASN A 557 -7.07 9.54 41.99
C ASN A 557 -7.98 8.64 41.15
N ILE A 558 -8.46 7.54 41.72
CA ILE A 558 -9.38 6.61 41.06
C ILE A 558 -10.78 7.27 41.03
N VAL A 559 -11.24 7.67 39.85
CA VAL A 559 -12.52 8.36 39.62
C VAL A 559 -13.66 7.36 39.45
N GLY A 560 -13.38 6.18 38.89
CA GLY A 560 -14.36 5.09 38.75
C GLY A 560 -13.70 3.73 38.95
N LYS A 561 -14.20 2.95 39.92
CA LYS A 561 -13.84 1.54 40.09
C LYS A 561 -14.81 0.70 39.25
N SER A 562 -14.30 -0.19 38.40
CA SER A 562 -15.10 -1.15 37.61
C SER A 562 -15.88 -0.57 36.41
N VAL A 563 -15.20 0.20 35.57
CA VAL A 563 -15.74 0.76 34.31
C VAL A 563 -15.80 -0.30 33.19
N GLY A 564 -15.19 -1.45 33.40
CA GLY A 564 -15.22 -2.59 32.49
C GLY A 564 -14.45 -3.78 33.04
N THR A 565 -14.34 -4.84 32.25
CA THR A 565 -13.59 -6.06 32.57
C THR A 565 -12.54 -6.36 31.51
N VAL A 566 -11.45 -6.99 31.95
CA VAL A 566 -10.36 -7.45 31.08
C VAL A 566 -10.22 -8.96 31.27
N ASP A 567 -10.17 -9.68 30.15
CA ASP A 567 -9.72 -11.08 30.11
C ASP A 567 -8.29 -11.12 29.58
N TYR A 568 -7.32 -11.39 30.46
CA TYR A 568 -5.90 -11.41 30.11
C TYR A 568 -5.53 -12.67 29.29
N LYS A 569 -6.34 -13.74 29.33
CA LYS A 569 -6.09 -15.00 28.61
C LYS A 569 -6.55 -14.94 27.15
N LYS A 570 -7.66 -14.28 26.88
CA LYS A 570 -8.12 -13.99 25.51
C LYS A 570 -7.55 -12.69 24.96
N GLY A 571 -7.09 -11.79 25.83
CA GLY A 571 -6.65 -10.44 25.45
C GLY A 571 -7.83 -9.56 25.07
N GLU A 572 -8.94 -9.67 25.80
CA GLU A 572 -10.19 -8.95 25.52
C GLU A 572 -10.44 -7.89 26.59
N ILE A 573 -10.79 -6.69 26.15
CA ILE A 573 -11.17 -5.55 26.99
C ILE A 573 -12.62 -5.22 26.67
N LEU A 574 -13.48 -5.34 27.67
CA LEU A 574 -14.90 -5.00 27.61
C LEU A 574 -15.12 -3.74 28.44
N LEU A 575 -15.42 -2.63 27.78
CA LEU A 575 -15.84 -1.41 28.43
C LEU A 575 -17.37 -1.40 28.47
N ASN A 576 -17.92 -1.17 29.67
CA ASN A 576 -19.35 -1.00 29.84
C ASN A 576 -19.80 0.34 29.23
N THR A 577 -21.06 0.71 29.42
CA THR A 577 -21.62 1.96 28.93
C THR A 577 -20.84 3.17 29.48
N ILE A 578 -20.09 3.87 28.62
CA ILE A 578 -19.36 5.10 28.94
C ILE A 578 -19.82 6.21 28.01
N HIS A 579 -19.98 7.42 28.54
CA HIS A 579 -20.35 8.62 27.80
C HIS A 579 -19.16 9.56 27.63
N ILE A 580 -18.46 9.47 26.50
CA ILE A 580 -17.25 10.25 26.21
C ILE A 580 -17.66 11.62 25.62
N THR A 581 -17.21 12.71 26.24
CA THR A 581 -17.53 14.09 25.81
C THR A 581 -16.46 14.68 24.90
N SER A 582 -15.18 14.32 25.11
CA SER A 582 -14.08 14.69 24.21
C SER A 582 -12.88 13.77 24.42
N THR A 583 -11.97 13.73 23.44
CA THR A 583 -10.71 12.97 23.53
C THR A 583 -9.52 13.90 23.36
N VAL A 584 -8.37 13.55 23.97
CA VAL A 584 -7.13 14.36 23.86
C VAL A 584 -6.38 14.07 22.56
N SER A 585 -6.50 12.85 22.01
CA SER A 585 -5.93 12.53 20.70
C SER A 585 -6.83 13.03 19.57
N ALA A 586 -6.23 13.47 18.46
CA ALA A 586 -6.97 13.94 17.29
C ALA A 586 -7.91 12.85 16.72
N ASN A 587 -9.04 13.28 16.13
CA ASN A 587 -10.04 12.44 15.46
C ASN A 587 -10.89 11.50 16.35
N ASP A 588 -11.13 11.88 17.60
CA ASP A 588 -12.01 11.13 18.53
C ASP A 588 -11.48 9.73 18.88
N ILE A 589 -10.15 9.59 18.96
CA ILE A 589 -9.47 8.32 19.21
C ILE A 589 -8.96 8.26 20.66
N VAL A 590 -9.18 7.11 21.30
CA VAL A 590 -8.53 6.72 22.55
C VAL A 590 -7.58 5.58 22.25
N GLU A 591 -6.27 5.81 22.37
CA GLU A 591 -5.28 4.77 22.16
C GLU A 591 -5.18 3.93 23.43
N ILE A 592 -5.32 2.61 23.31
CA ILE A 592 -5.18 1.67 24.41
C ILE A 592 -3.94 0.81 24.16
N GLN A 593 -2.96 0.94 25.04
CA GLN A 593 -1.72 0.19 25.07
C GLN A 593 -1.81 -0.97 26.06
N ALA A 594 -1.28 -2.13 25.68
CA ALA A 594 -1.08 -3.28 26.55
C ALA A 594 0.31 -3.90 26.34
N PHE A 595 0.73 -4.72 27.29
CA PHE A 595 1.97 -5.51 27.20
C PHE A 595 1.65 -6.97 26.93
N PRO A 596 2.14 -7.55 25.81
CA PRO A 596 1.89 -8.95 25.52
C PRO A 596 2.74 -9.86 26.42
N ASP A 597 2.23 -11.04 26.74
CA ASP A 597 2.98 -12.05 27.49
C ASP A 597 4.07 -12.73 26.63
N SER A 598 3.80 -12.83 25.32
CA SER A 598 4.75 -13.30 24.32
C SER A 598 5.25 -12.14 23.47
N ASN A 599 6.56 -12.08 23.23
CA ASN A 599 7.17 -11.08 22.32
C ASN A 599 6.81 -11.31 20.85
N ASP A 600 6.41 -12.54 20.50
CA ASP A 600 5.83 -12.85 19.20
C ASP A 600 4.34 -12.53 19.21
N ILE A 601 3.91 -11.62 18.34
CA ILE A 601 2.53 -11.13 18.26
C ILE A 601 1.88 -11.67 17.00
N ILE A 602 0.66 -12.17 17.16
CA ILE A 602 -0.13 -12.74 16.06
C ILE A 602 -1.34 -11.83 15.83
N GLY A 603 -1.50 -11.34 14.61
CA GLY A 603 -2.78 -10.82 14.16
C GLY A 603 -3.73 -11.99 13.89
N LEU A 604 -4.90 -12.01 14.52
CA LEU A 604 -5.97 -12.94 14.11
C LEU A 604 -6.53 -12.53 12.74
N LYS A 605 -7.33 -13.38 12.10
CA LYS A 605 -7.87 -13.14 10.75
C LYS A 605 -8.63 -11.81 10.62
N ASP A 606 -9.27 -11.36 11.70
CA ASP A 606 -10.00 -10.10 11.78
C ASP A 606 -9.15 -8.89 12.24
N LEU A 607 -7.89 -9.12 12.59
CA LEU A 607 -6.97 -8.09 13.11
C LEU A 607 -5.83 -7.88 12.11
N TYR A 608 -5.74 -6.66 11.60
CA TYR A 608 -4.61 -6.25 10.79
C TYR A 608 -3.45 -5.84 11.69
N LEU A 609 -2.35 -6.59 11.60
CA LEU A 609 -1.12 -6.24 12.32
C LEU A 609 -0.40 -5.15 11.52
N SER A 610 -0.21 -3.99 12.16
CA SER A 610 0.58 -2.90 11.60
C SER A 610 1.80 -2.68 12.48
N PHE A 611 2.99 -2.85 11.91
CA PHE A 611 4.21 -2.49 12.63
C PHE A 611 4.46 -0.98 12.48
N ASP A 612 4.30 -0.25 13.58
CA ASP A 612 4.39 1.22 13.59
C ASP A 612 5.76 1.68 14.08
N VAL A 613 6.62 2.02 13.12
CA VAL A 613 7.98 2.53 13.38
C VAL A 613 7.95 3.99 13.82
N SER A 614 6.93 4.76 13.45
CA SER A 614 6.88 6.21 13.69
C SER A 614 6.71 6.55 15.17
N ASN A 615 5.89 5.75 15.88
CA ASN A 615 5.69 5.85 17.33
C ASN A 615 6.65 4.97 18.14
N SER A 616 7.55 4.23 17.48
CA SER A 616 8.56 3.41 18.15
C SER A 616 9.69 4.28 18.72
N LYS A 617 10.08 4.04 19.97
CA LYS A 617 11.14 4.79 20.65
C LYS A 617 12.47 4.06 20.44
N ILE A 618 13.35 4.63 19.63
CA ILE A 618 14.72 4.13 19.42
C ILE A 618 15.67 5.03 20.21
N ASN A 619 16.21 4.45 21.28
CA ASN A 619 17.18 5.08 22.16
C ASN A 619 18.56 4.52 21.85
N MET A 620 19.56 5.39 21.79
CA MET A 620 20.93 5.01 21.52
C MET A 620 21.78 5.23 22.77
N VAL A 621 22.39 4.15 23.24
CA VAL A 621 23.24 4.16 24.43
C VAL A 621 24.66 3.80 23.99
N LYS A 622 25.65 4.55 24.49
CA LYS A 622 27.05 4.23 24.22
C LYS A 622 27.44 2.98 25.01
N ASP A 623 28.08 2.04 24.34
CA ASP A 623 28.69 0.89 25.01
C ASP A 623 30.10 1.26 25.48
N VAL A 624 30.24 1.60 26.76
CA VAL A 624 31.52 2.03 27.35
C VAL A 624 32.56 0.91 27.43
N ILE A 625 32.15 -0.37 27.43
CA ILE A 625 33.08 -1.51 27.45
C ILE A 625 33.63 -1.75 26.04
N ALA A 626 32.74 -1.88 25.05
CA ALA A 626 33.15 -2.16 23.68
C ALA A 626 33.88 -0.98 23.02
N SER A 627 33.60 0.25 23.48
CA SER A 627 34.29 1.47 23.03
C SER A 627 35.67 1.67 23.68
N GLY A 628 36.07 0.81 24.62
CA GLY A 628 37.37 0.87 25.29
C GLY A 628 37.53 1.99 26.31
N GLU A 629 36.44 2.67 26.70
CA GLU A 629 36.45 3.71 27.74
C GLU A 629 36.53 3.11 29.15
N ASP A 630 36.02 1.89 29.36
CA ASP A 630 36.06 1.21 30.65
C ASP A 630 36.48 -0.27 30.53
N VAL A 631 37.52 -0.66 31.25
CA VAL A 631 38.14 -2.01 31.18
C VAL A 631 37.49 -2.97 32.18
N SER A 632 36.74 -2.44 33.15
CA SER A 632 36.10 -3.23 34.20
C SER A 632 34.57 -3.14 34.05
N GLY A 633 33.92 -4.23 33.63
CA GLY A 633 32.46 -4.29 33.42
C GLY A 633 31.59 -4.03 34.67
N ILE A 634 32.19 -3.60 35.79
CA ILE A 634 31.54 -3.25 37.05
C ILE A 634 30.74 -1.95 36.89
N VAL A 635 31.25 -0.95 36.18
CA VAL A 635 30.56 0.35 35.98
C VAL A 635 29.40 0.22 34.98
N PHE A 636 29.51 -0.67 33.99
CA PHE A 636 28.43 -0.99 33.04
C PHE A 636 27.18 -1.51 33.76
N SER A 637 27.36 -2.39 34.76
CA SER A 637 26.28 -2.93 35.58
C SER A 637 25.65 -1.94 36.57
N ARG A 638 26.18 -0.72 36.69
CA ARG A 638 25.69 0.30 37.62
C ARG A 638 25.04 1.49 36.90
N ASP A 639 25.65 1.99 35.83
CA ASP A 639 25.32 3.31 35.27
C ASP A 639 24.78 3.26 33.82
N TYR A 640 24.96 2.15 33.09
CA TYR A 640 24.64 2.08 31.64
C TYR A 640 23.65 0.96 31.24
N TYR A 641 23.19 0.13 32.18
CA TYR A 641 22.24 -0.94 31.88
C TYR A 641 20.79 -0.45 31.94
N THR A 642 20.01 -0.74 30.90
CA THR A 642 18.56 -0.54 30.90
C THR A 642 17.86 -1.85 31.25
N SER A 643 16.99 -1.83 32.28
CA SER A 643 16.17 -2.99 32.66
C SER A 643 15.32 -3.48 31.50
N SER A 644 15.21 -4.80 31.33
CA SER A 644 14.32 -5.44 30.34
C SER A 644 12.83 -5.23 30.63
N TYR A 645 12.46 -4.75 31.83
CA TYR A 645 11.07 -4.50 32.24
C TYR A 645 10.72 -3.01 32.16
N SER A 646 9.53 -2.66 31.67
CA SER A 646 9.03 -1.28 31.56
C SER A 646 7.92 -0.97 32.58
N ASN A 647 8.24 -1.03 33.87
CA ASN A 647 7.24 -0.86 34.94
C ASN A 647 7.58 0.31 35.85
N GLY A 648 7.26 1.55 35.41
CA GLY A 648 7.47 2.74 36.22
C GLY A 648 6.47 3.89 36.02
N GLU A 649 5.89 4.07 34.83
CA GLU A 649 4.92 5.17 34.58
C GLU A 649 3.52 4.63 34.28
N LEU A 650 2.50 5.21 34.93
CA LEU A 650 1.08 4.87 34.81
C LEU A 650 0.39 5.50 33.58
N GLU A 651 1.07 6.42 32.88
CA GLU A 651 0.56 7.14 31.71
C GLU A 651 1.30 6.72 30.43
N ARG A 652 0.61 6.83 29.29
CA ARG A 652 1.23 6.81 27.96
C ARG A 652 1.63 8.25 27.61
N LYS A 653 2.93 8.49 27.38
CA LYS A 653 3.51 9.76 26.93
C LYS A 653 3.78 9.77 25.44
#